data_AF-A0A166SEQ6-F1
#
_entry.id   AF-A0A166SEQ6-F1
#
_cell.length_a   1.000
_cell.length_b   1.000
_cell.length_c   1.000
_cell.angle_alpha   90.00
_cell.angle_beta   90.00
_cell.angle_gamma   90.00
#
_symmetry.space_group_name_H-M   'P 1'
#
loop_
_entity.id
_entity.type
_entity.pdbx_description
1 polymer ?
#
loop_
_entity_poly.entity_id
_entity_poly.type
_entity_poly.pdbx_seq_one_letter_code
_entity_poly.pdbx_strand_id
1 'polypeptide(L)'
;MISLTNNTMNSESRPREQSPLMTTPDSENTETAKTQGFREPSVREKAHTHDTAYEAVRDQSDGRDSGAAHEFRRANKDPFVILVDVFAVICPAAFLVFAFLVLKLDGQVIDDAPARQYRNAITILATLFPIIFAAIVGRLMSQVARWKLEKGATMGVLEQLMGSRTVGGTLLFHFQLRVLNLLALFLVLIWIFSPLGGQSILRMLETRSRTVAQPADVVYFNTDAQSQFASWSDVSPTSNAYNVNRMSIVNAMYNALILSPDAVKSGAMDVWGNVKIPALSSYGDSGNSDWQSVPQNDTEREFSSLVGVPVTKVAEGNTTFSLESSYIHLECGNFSVSSFSYSPGSGTTFATEVQFNETSLCMSDRCNSVANGTWQGWNLRLNGSLISNDSNNQDRGAGWNLALDNFIDELWIDYDWYTQRGLKVEDSNRPDVFAEEKGVVANPTTLLFQAKEQTSSYATPEYTTSRCGATQKYVESRVHCSRDSPTARQNCSVIAQRPSQKPHADENISQLSFTRVFRYVSRKLPQATNHFASSYTSDISLNYLENPSSATMTAATAPPELANIPPRDFGYRLAQLVNSYVFLSQAFSNAPSGSVDAMASFEPNVTVVVDVKTPVEVFHISGAWIALYMLSCVVLLLGGVMSAVVTHFVHGPEVLGYASTVVRDSKFMDISTAAGRMDGIDLTRMLKDRRVRYGYTQLSVENIPLVGVGSQEETDVILRPCVVHMNDIASVSGLELQPQDQYGAYYIGELVMRTIQHGLSLDPDDATEAQDKLKYTLIEGIHELYDNQSQGHFVHILEVVWIVDQCFLQGWLTRIHDRLSGQRLSHLQIAVRDGNKICEDSCSNFRVELRDDDIGSLPIVYIDIDTRGTWTIGHVVEMLIHEMVHRYLMLFSCQGGFSHEFGGCSQYSHDKRGRHRHYPRMLIKHVFETIQEWDDTLRFFGEVFIDRCDQDGQYDALVDMGILYM
;
A
#
# COMPACT_ATOMS: atom_id res chain seq x y z
N MET A 1 17.35 -29.54 -25.66
CA MET A 1 17.31 -30.92 -26.18
C MET A 1 18.35 -31.71 -25.41
N ILE A 2 17.94 -32.84 -24.79
CA ILE A 2 18.75 -33.87 -24.08
C ILE A 2 19.26 -33.43 -22.68
N SER A 3 18.57 -33.77 -21.57
CA SER A 3 18.43 -35.06 -20.85
C SER A 3 19.66 -35.41 -19.98
N LEU A 4 19.59 -35.93 -18.74
CA LEU A 4 18.53 -36.49 -17.88
C LEU A 4 19.15 -36.83 -16.49
N THR A 5 18.30 -36.96 -15.45
CA THR A 5 18.39 -37.89 -14.26
C THR A 5 19.42 -37.58 -13.15
N ASN A 6 19.22 -37.80 -11.83
CA ASN A 6 18.19 -38.52 -11.05
C ASN A 6 18.31 -38.24 -9.52
N ASN A 7 17.17 -38.35 -8.82
CA ASN A 7 16.89 -38.99 -7.51
C ASN A 7 17.49 -38.54 -6.14
N THR A 8 16.57 -38.01 -5.32
CA THR A 8 16.15 -38.32 -3.93
C THR A 8 16.79 -39.43 -3.06
N MET A 9 16.94 -39.07 -1.76
CA MET A 9 16.52 -39.75 -0.49
C MET A 9 17.48 -40.61 0.40
N ASN A 10 17.35 -40.34 1.73
CA ASN A 10 17.52 -41.19 2.95
C ASN A 10 18.93 -41.33 3.60
N SER A 11 19.15 -41.41 4.93
CA SER A 11 18.29 -41.52 6.16
C SER A 11 19.08 -41.39 7.49
N GLU A 12 18.40 -40.90 8.55
CA GLU A 12 18.28 -41.32 9.99
C GLU A 12 19.50 -41.61 10.92
N SER A 13 19.53 -41.17 12.20
CA SER A 13 18.71 -41.74 13.31
C SER A 13 18.75 -40.99 14.68
N ARG A 14 17.53 -40.68 15.23
CA ARG A 14 16.90 -40.79 16.61
C ARG A 14 17.66 -40.64 17.97
N PRO A 15 16.98 -40.45 19.16
CA PRO A 15 15.53 -40.55 19.50
C PRO A 15 14.87 -39.47 20.47
N ARG A 16 13.50 -39.45 20.47
CA ARG A 16 12.41 -39.21 21.52
C ARG A 16 12.62 -38.23 22.71
N GLU A 17 11.66 -37.49 23.31
CA GLU A 17 10.17 -37.41 23.36
C GLU A 17 9.72 -36.10 24.11
N GLN A 18 8.43 -35.73 24.00
CA GLN A 18 7.58 -34.87 24.88
C GLN A 18 7.47 -33.33 24.72
N SER A 19 6.21 -32.90 24.84
CA SER A 19 5.57 -31.59 24.60
C SER A 19 5.89 -30.48 25.63
N PRO A 20 5.64 -29.19 25.33
CA PRO A 20 5.94 -28.09 26.26
C PRO A 20 4.72 -27.51 26.99
N LEU A 21 4.99 -27.08 28.23
CA LEU A 21 4.17 -26.23 29.10
C LEU A 21 4.89 -24.88 29.29
N MET A 22 4.12 -23.80 29.19
CA MET A 22 4.14 -22.50 29.90
C MET A 22 5.34 -22.12 30.81
N THR A 23 5.81 -20.85 30.74
CA THR A 23 5.96 -19.90 31.89
C THR A 23 6.66 -18.56 31.55
N THR A 24 5.98 -17.46 31.92
CA THR A 24 6.41 -16.19 32.59
C THR A 24 7.62 -15.35 32.14
N PRO A 25 7.62 -14.03 32.45
CA PRO A 25 8.25 -13.58 33.72
C PRO A 25 7.50 -12.47 34.49
N ASP A 26 7.85 -12.39 35.78
CA ASP A 26 7.35 -11.51 36.84
C ASP A 26 8.15 -10.18 37.03
N SER A 27 7.48 -9.28 37.76
CA SER A 27 7.93 -8.39 38.86
C SER A 27 8.58 -7.00 38.64
N GLU A 28 7.88 -6.01 39.23
CA GLU A 28 8.32 -4.96 40.19
C GLU A 28 9.05 -3.68 39.71
N ASN A 29 8.41 -2.51 39.93
CA ASN A 29 8.85 -1.54 40.95
C ASN A 29 7.87 -0.34 41.14
N THR A 30 7.97 0.27 42.32
CA THR A 30 6.99 1.07 43.07
C THR A 30 7.37 2.57 43.18
N GLU A 31 6.46 3.39 43.73
CA GLU A 31 6.60 4.75 44.35
C GLU A 31 6.25 5.99 43.50
N THR A 32 5.06 6.62 43.64
CA THR A 32 4.49 7.54 44.67
C THR A 32 4.88 9.03 44.58
N ALA A 33 3.91 9.90 44.29
CA ALA A 33 3.85 11.31 44.73
C ALA A 33 2.42 11.88 44.71
N LYS A 34 2.06 12.61 45.77
CA LYS A 34 0.74 13.09 46.19
C LYS A 34 0.36 14.48 45.66
N THR A 35 -0.96 14.71 45.59
CA THR A 35 -1.74 15.95 45.86
C THR A 35 -1.54 17.22 45.03
N GLN A 36 -2.60 17.70 44.37
CA GLN A 36 -3.41 18.87 44.80
C GLN A 36 -4.52 19.19 43.78
N GLY A 37 -5.73 19.45 44.28
CA GLY A 37 -6.91 19.77 43.47
C GLY A 37 -6.99 21.22 43.00
N PHE A 38 -7.77 21.45 41.94
CA PHE A 38 -8.43 22.72 41.62
C PHE A 38 -9.56 22.42 40.61
N ARG A 39 -10.82 22.29 41.06
CA ARG A 39 -11.86 23.34 41.12
C ARG A 39 -12.68 23.41 39.81
N GLU A 40 -13.89 22.86 39.89
CA GLU A 40 -15.02 23.20 39.01
C GLU A 40 -15.28 24.72 38.98
N PRO A 41 -15.98 25.19 37.94
CA PRO A 41 -17.18 25.96 38.21
C PRO A 41 -18.41 25.40 37.50
N SER A 42 -19.38 25.04 38.34
CA SER A 42 -20.81 24.99 38.12
C SER A 42 -21.37 25.99 37.08
N VAL A 43 -22.34 25.53 36.28
CA VAL A 43 -23.54 26.32 35.96
C VAL A 43 -24.77 25.45 36.25
N ARG A 44 -25.73 26.07 36.93
CA ARG A 44 -26.85 25.55 37.70
C ARG A 44 -28.14 26.01 37.04
N GLU A 45 -29.12 25.12 36.78
CA GLU A 45 -30.56 25.40 36.94
C GLU A 45 -31.39 24.11 36.71
N LYS A 46 -31.88 23.45 37.77
CA LYS A 46 -33.24 23.49 38.37
C LYS A 46 -34.37 22.93 37.47
N ALA A 47 -34.90 21.76 37.84
CA ALA A 47 -36.24 21.55 38.46
C ALA A 47 -37.30 21.17 37.40
N HIS A 48 -38.29 20.29 37.55
CA HIS A 48 -38.99 19.61 38.64
C HIS A 48 -39.61 18.32 38.04
N THR A 49 -39.64 17.20 38.78
CA THR A 49 -40.50 16.04 38.45
C THR A 49 -41.80 16.14 39.24
N HIS A 50 -42.93 16.12 38.53
CA HIS A 50 -44.26 15.90 39.09
C HIS A 50 -44.71 14.50 38.62
N ASP A 51 -45.15 13.67 39.57
CA ASP A 51 -45.94 12.46 39.30
C ASP A 51 -47.29 12.84 38.71
N THR A 52 -47.77 12.11 37.71
CA THR A 52 -49.10 12.34 37.13
C THR A 52 -49.81 11.07 36.69
N ALA A 53 -51.02 10.97 37.23
CA ALA A 53 -52.03 9.97 36.91
C ALA A 53 -52.68 10.23 35.54
N TYR A 54 -53.10 9.16 34.88
CA TYR A 54 -53.87 9.20 33.63
C TYR A 54 -55.31 9.66 33.92
N GLU A 55 -55.80 10.71 33.26
CA GLU A 55 -57.17 11.23 33.41
C GLU A 55 -57.93 11.19 32.07
N ALA A 56 -59.23 10.91 32.14
CA ALA A 56 -60.15 10.98 31.01
C ALA A 56 -60.55 12.44 30.71
N VAL A 57 -60.65 12.81 29.44
CA VAL A 57 -61.01 14.18 29.00
C VAL A 57 -62.41 14.55 29.53
N ARG A 58 -62.51 15.55 30.41
CA ARG A 58 -63.79 16.07 30.91
C ARG A 58 -64.44 16.98 29.87
N ASP A 59 -65.58 16.56 29.32
CA ASP A 59 -66.49 17.43 28.56
C ASP A 59 -67.17 18.43 29.52
N GLN A 60 -66.67 19.66 29.57
CA GLN A 60 -67.44 20.79 30.11
C GLN A 60 -68.35 21.32 29.01
N SER A 61 -69.62 20.92 29.10
CA SER A 61 -70.72 21.58 28.40
C SER A 61 -71.04 22.89 29.11
N ASP A 62 -70.56 24.01 28.57
CA ASP A 62 -71.25 25.28 28.68
C ASP A 62 -70.97 26.15 27.45
N GLY A 63 -72.04 26.62 26.83
CA GLY A 63 -72.04 27.14 25.47
C GLY A 63 -71.31 28.47 25.30
N ARG A 64 -70.32 28.48 24.39
CA ARG A 64 -70.14 29.50 23.33
C ARG A 64 -69.01 29.08 22.38
N ASP A 65 -69.24 29.30 21.09
CA ASP A 65 -68.39 29.01 19.94
C ASP A 65 -66.87 29.14 20.18
N SER A 66 -66.12 28.08 19.85
CA SER A 66 -65.06 28.04 18.83
C SER A 66 -64.26 26.74 18.94
N GLY A 67 -64.30 25.90 17.91
CA GLY A 67 -63.54 24.64 17.85
C GLY A 67 -62.03 24.87 17.86
N ALA A 68 -61.37 24.50 18.96
CA ALA A 68 -59.92 24.34 18.99
C ALA A 68 -59.60 22.85 18.77
N ALA A 69 -59.33 22.48 17.53
CA ALA A 69 -58.68 21.20 17.23
C ALA A 69 -57.30 21.22 17.91
N HIS A 70 -56.98 20.21 18.71
CA HIS A 70 -55.61 20.02 19.22
C HIS A 70 -54.66 19.91 18.03
N GLU A 71 -53.81 20.92 17.80
CA GLU A 71 -52.74 20.88 16.80
C GLU A 71 -51.52 20.16 17.38
N PHE A 72 -50.93 19.25 16.60
CA PHE A 72 -49.70 18.55 16.98
C PHE A 72 -48.55 19.54 17.26
N ARG A 73 -47.84 19.34 18.38
CA ARG A 73 -46.73 20.20 18.82
C ARG A 73 -45.62 20.19 17.77
N ARG A 74 -45.35 21.36 17.16
CA ARG A 74 -44.24 21.57 16.24
C ARG A 74 -42.92 21.08 16.84
N ALA A 75 -42.28 20.09 16.21
CA ALA A 75 -40.92 19.65 16.51
C ALA A 75 -39.84 20.72 16.19
N ASN A 76 -40.25 21.88 15.65
CA ASN A 76 -39.42 22.90 15.02
C ASN A 76 -38.37 23.64 15.90
N LYS A 77 -38.31 23.41 17.21
CA LYS A 77 -37.50 24.23 18.12
C LYS A 77 -36.51 23.45 18.99
N ASP A 78 -36.40 22.14 18.81
CA ASP A 78 -35.40 21.36 19.54
C ASP A 78 -34.00 21.69 18.98
N PRO A 79 -33.07 22.24 19.80
CA PRO A 79 -31.71 22.56 19.36
C PRO A 79 -30.94 21.34 18.83
N PHE A 80 -31.25 20.13 19.32
CA PHE A 80 -30.63 18.90 18.83
C PHE A 80 -31.02 18.61 17.37
N VAL A 81 -32.30 18.78 17.02
CA VAL A 81 -32.80 18.54 15.65
C VAL A 81 -32.15 19.52 14.66
N ILE A 82 -32.05 20.79 15.04
CA ILE A 82 -31.38 21.83 14.23
C ILE A 82 -29.91 21.48 14.01
N LEU A 83 -29.21 20.99 15.05
CA LEU A 83 -27.82 20.56 14.92
C LEU A 83 -27.67 19.40 13.93
N VAL A 84 -28.53 18.38 13.99
CA VAL A 84 -28.50 17.26 13.03
C VAL A 84 -28.83 17.73 11.61
N ASP A 85 -29.72 18.71 11.44
CA ASP A 85 -30.01 19.32 10.13
C ASP A 85 -28.82 20.09 9.55
N VAL A 86 -28.10 20.83 10.39
CA VAL A 86 -26.85 21.51 9.99
C VAL A 86 -25.80 20.48 9.56
N PHE A 87 -25.62 19.39 10.32
CA PHE A 87 -24.71 18.30 9.93
C PHE A 87 -25.13 17.62 8.61
N ALA A 88 -26.43 17.40 8.40
CA ALA A 88 -26.96 16.79 7.19
C ALA A 88 -26.71 17.62 5.92
N VAL A 89 -26.44 18.92 6.05
CA VAL A 89 -26.12 19.82 4.92
C VAL A 89 -24.60 20.08 4.81
N ILE A 90 -23.90 20.29 5.93
CA ILE A 90 -22.46 20.60 5.93
C ILE A 90 -21.64 19.39 5.45
N CYS A 91 -21.95 18.18 5.92
CA CYS A 91 -21.16 17.00 5.55
C CYS A 91 -21.16 16.75 4.02
N PRO A 92 -22.32 16.74 3.31
CA PRO A 92 -22.34 16.61 1.86
C PRO A 92 -21.66 17.78 1.13
N ALA A 93 -21.76 19.00 1.65
CA ALA A 93 -21.06 20.16 1.09
C ALA A 93 -19.53 20.01 1.20
N ALA A 94 -19.01 19.47 2.31
CA ALA A 94 -17.59 19.21 2.47
C ALA A 94 -17.05 18.17 1.46
N PHE A 95 -17.82 17.11 1.17
CA PHE A 95 -17.48 16.13 0.13
C PHE A 95 -17.40 16.77 -1.26
N LEU A 96 -18.31 17.70 -1.60
CA LEU A 96 -18.25 18.45 -2.86
C LEU A 96 -17.03 19.37 -2.93
N VAL A 97 -16.71 20.08 -1.84
CA VAL A 97 -15.51 20.94 -1.78
C VAL A 97 -14.24 20.11 -2.00
N PHE A 98 -14.17 18.92 -1.38
CA PHE A 98 -13.05 18.01 -1.58
C PHE A 98 -12.90 17.58 -3.05
N ALA A 99 -14.00 17.26 -3.74
CA ALA A 99 -13.95 16.94 -5.18
C ALA A 99 -13.37 18.10 -6.02
N PHE A 100 -13.73 19.35 -5.72
CA PHE A 100 -13.16 20.51 -6.40
C PHE A 100 -11.68 20.74 -6.09
N LEU A 101 -11.23 20.42 -4.87
CA LEU A 101 -9.81 20.46 -4.53
C LEU A 101 -9.03 19.40 -5.32
N VAL A 102 -9.58 18.19 -5.44
CA VAL A 102 -8.95 17.12 -6.24
C VAL A 102 -8.86 17.52 -7.70
N LEU A 103 -9.90 18.14 -8.30
CA LEU A 103 -9.86 18.63 -9.69
C LEU A 103 -8.69 19.58 -9.99
N LYS A 104 -8.20 20.34 -9.00
CA LYS A 104 -7.06 21.25 -9.18
C LYS A 104 -5.71 20.53 -9.25
N LEU A 105 -5.65 19.26 -8.87
CA LEU A 105 -4.43 18.46 -8.89
C LEU A 105 -4.13 17.88 -10.28
N ASP A 106 -5.06 17.93 -11.23
CA ASP A 106 -4.87 17.30 -12.55
C ASP A 106 -3.64 17.87 -13.28
N GLY A 107 -2.75 16.98 -13.68
CA GLY A 107 -1.52 17.35 -14.40
C GLY A 107 -0.40 17.93 -13.54
N GLN A 108 -0.54 18.02 -12.22
CA GLN A 108 0.55 18.40 -11.31
C GLN A 108 1.53 17.24 -11.09
N VAL A 109 2.81 17.57 -10.93
CA VAL A 109 3.89 16.62 -10.61
C VAL A 109 3.71 16.11 -9.19
N ILE A 110 3.94 14.81 -8.99
CA ILE A 110 3.77 14.15 -7.70
C ILE A 110 4.96 14.47 -6.79
N ASP A 111 4.72 15.28 -5.77
CA ASP A 111 5.58 15.39 -4.60
C ASP A 111 5.16 14.36 -3.54
N ASP A 112 6.12 13.59 -3.01
CA ASP A 112 5.86 12.47 -2.09
C ASP A 112 5.06 12.86 -0.83
N ALA A 113 5.29 14.07 -0.29
CA ALA A 113 4.65 14.53 0.94
C ALA A 113 3.16 14.88 0.76
N PRO A 114 2.75 15.79 -0.14
CA PRO A 114 1.33 16.09 -0.37
C PRO A 114 0.57 14.89 -0.95
N ALA A 115 1.20 14.06 -1.79
CA ALA A 115 0.55 12.88 -2.36
C ALA A 115 0.05 11.89 -1.31
N ARG A 116 0.84 11.66 -0.25
CA ARG A 116 0.42 10.80 0.88
C ARG A 116 -0.79 11.37 1.61
N GLN A 117 -0.85 12.69 1.79
CA GLN A 117 -1.97 13.35 2.47
C GLN A 117 -3.28 13.16 1.69
N TYR A 118 -3.27 13.36 0.37
CA TYR A 118 -4.46 13.15 -0.47
C TYR A 118 -4.90 11.68 -0.52
N ARG A 119 -3.97 10.72 -0.62
CA ARG A 119 -4.31 9.28 -0.59
C ARG A 119 -4.93 8.86 0.74
N ASN A 120 -4.40 9.35 1.86
CA ASN A 120 -4.95 9.10 3.18
C ASN A 120 -6.35 9.72 3.32
N ALA A 121 -6.52 10.96 2.88
CA ALA A 121 -7.82 11.62 2.87
C ALA A 121 -8.84 10.84 2.04
N ILE A 122 -8.53 10.48 0.79
CA ILE A 122 -9.41 9.69 -0.08
C ILE A 122 -9.87 8.39 0.59
N THR A 123 -8.95 7.69 1.26
CA THR A 123 -9.27 6.43 1.96
C THR A 123 -10.24 6.64 3.12
N ILE A 124 -10.03 7.68 3.92
CA ILE A 124 -10.91 8.04 5.05
C ILE A 124 -12.28 8.51 4.53
N LEU A 125 -12.31 9.36 3.52
CA LEU A 125 -13.57 9.86 2.96
C LEU A 125 -14.38 8.74 2.26
N ALA A 126 -13.71 7.74 1.69
CA ALA A 126 -14.36 6.57 1.08
C ALA A 126 -15.13 5.71 2.09
N THR A 127 -14.62 5.56 3.31
CA THR A 127 -15.31 4.83 4.38
C THR A 127 -16.41 5.67 5.03
N LEU A 128 -16.19 6.98 5.17
CA LEU A 128 -17.15 7.90 5.75
C LEU A 128 -18.38 8.11 4.87
N PHE A 129 -18.21 8.10 3.54
CA PHE A 129 -19.28 8.43 2.59
C PHE A 129 -20.52 7.51 2.71
N PRO A 130 -20.42 6.17 2.67
CA PRO A 130 -21.59 5.29 2.83
C PRO A 130 -22.28 5.43 4.19
N ILE A 131 -21.51 5.70 5.25
CA ILE A 131 -22.03 5.87 6.62
C ILE A 131 -22.89 7.13 6.70
N ILE A 132 -22.35 8.27 6.24
CA ILE A 132 -23.08 9.54 6.21
C ILE A 132 -24.28 9.44 5.25
N PHE A 133 -24.12 8.77 4.11
CA PHE A 133 -25.22 8.53 3.19
C PHE A 133 -26.37 7.78 3.85
N ALA A 134 -26.08 6.67 4.54
CA ALA A 134 -27.09 5.89 5.24
C ALA A 134 -27.79 6.69 6.34
N ALA A 135 -27.04 7.48 7.12
CA ALA A 135 -27.60 8.33 8.17
C ALA A 135 -28.58 9.38 7.60
N ILE A 136 -28.19 10.09 6.54
CA ILE A 136 -28.99 11.17 5.96
C ILE A 136 -30.21 10.62 5.22
N VAL A 137 -30.01 9.64 4.33
CA VAL A 137 -31.10 9.07 3.53
C VAL A 137 -32.05 8.23 4.39
N GLY A 138 -31.53 7.46 5.35
CA GLY A 138 -32.35 6.74 6.32
C GLY A 138 -33.23 7.69 7.15
N ARG A 139 -32.67 8.81 7.61
CA ARG A 139 -33.44 9.87 8.27
C ARG A 139 -34.50 10.46 7.35
N LEU A 140 -34.15 10.77 6.09
CA LEU A 140 -35.10 11.27 5.09
C LEU A 140 -36.29 10.31 4.92
N MET A 141 -36.06 9.00 4.80
CA MET A 141 -37.14 8.01 4.67
C MET A 141 -38.06 8.00 5.89
N SER A 142 -37.49 8.07 7.10
CA SER A 142 -38.24 8.21 8.36
C SER A 142 -39.12 9.45 8.39
N GLN A 143 -38.59 10.60 7.94
CA GLN A 143 -39.33 11.87 7.95
C GLN A 143 -40.43 11.91 6.87
N VAL A 144 -40.14 11.39 5.67
CA VAL A 144 -41.12 11.28 4.59
C VAL A 144 -42.26 10.33 4.96
N ALA A 145 -41.96 9.22 5.65
CA ALA A 145 -42.98 8.31 6.16
C ALA A 145 -43.90 8.98 7.19
N ARG A 146 -43.34 9.72 8.15
CA ARG A 146 -44.12 10.50 9.12
C ARG A 146 -45.03 11.51 8.42
N TRP A 147 -44.48 12.29 7.50
CA TRP A 147 -45.24 13.26 6.71
C TRP A 147 -46.38 12.61 5.91
N LYS A 148 -46.14 11.42 5.35
CA LYS A 148 -47.16 10.66 4.63
C LYS A 148 -48.24 10.12 5.57
N LEU A 149 -47.86 9.65 6.76
CA LEU A 149 -48.79 9.13 7.77
C LEU A 149 -49.69 10.23 8.34
N GLU A 150 -49.20 11.46 8.51
CA GLU A 150 -50.02 12.62 8.89
C GLU A 150 -51.16 12.92 7.92
N LYS A 151 -50.89 12.80 6.62
CA LYS A 151 -51.85 13.08 5.54
C LYS A 151 -52.76 11.88 5.21
N GLY A 152 -52.52 10.73 5.83
CA GLY A 152 -53.16 9.47 5.51
C GLY A 152 -52.51 8.80 4.30
N ALA A 153 -51.80 7.70 4.52
CA ALA A 153 -51.10 6.94 3.49
C ALA A 153 -51.55 5.47 3.46
N THR A 154 -51.38 4.81 2.32
CA THR A 154 -51.57 3.36 2.24
C THR A 154 -50.45 2.67 3.02
N MET A 155 -50.82 1.60 3.71
CA MET A 155 -49.90 0.81 4.52
C MET A 155 -48.68 0.36 3.71
N GLY A 156 -48.89 -0.08 2.46
CA GLY A 156 -47.81 -0.53 1.59
C GLY A 156 -46.77 0.55 1.28
N VAL A 157 -47.15 1.82 1.13
CA VAL A 157 -46.21 2.93 0.88
C VAL A 157 -45.41 3.26 2.13
N LEU A 158 -46.07 3.25 3.29
CA LEU A 158 -45.43 3.54 4.56
C LEU A 158 -44.39 2.47 4.91
N GLU A 159 -44.77 1.21 4.74
CA GLU A 159 -43.91 0.04 4.90
C GLU A 159 -42.74 0.05 3.89
N GLN A 160 -42.96 0.42 2.63
CA GLN A 160 -41.88 0.60 1.64
C GLN A 160 -40.85 1.66 2.05
N LEU A 161 -41.29 2.77 2.67
CA LEU A 161 -40.38 3.80 3.17
C LEU A 161 -39.63 3.31 4.42
N MET A 162 -40.29 2.58 5.33
CA MET A 162 -39.67 2.10 6.58
C MET A 162 -38.71 0.93 6.36
N GLY A 163 -39.03 0.04 5.43
CA GLY A 163 -38.12 -1.01 4.97
C GLY A 163 -36.91 -0.49 4.18
N SER A 164 -37.00 0.72 3.62
CA SER A 164 -35.93 1.31 2.79
C SER A 164 -34.99 2.27 3.55
N ARG A 165 -34.79 2.04 4.86
CA ARG A 165 -33.86 2.83 5.71
C ARG A 165 -32.39 2.45 5.53
N THR A 166 -32.10 1.30 4.91
CA THR A 166 -30.74 0.85 4.59
C THR A 166 -30.70 0.26 3.18
N VAL A 167 -29.51 0.14 2.57
CA VAL A 167 -29.34 -0.51 1.25
C VAL A 167 -29.88 -1.95 1.28
N GLY A 168 -29.44 -2.73 2.28
CA GLY A 168 -29.83 -4.14 2.45
C GLY A 168 -31.32 -4.29 2.73
N GLY A 169 -31.88 -3.45 3.60
CA GLY A 169 -33.33 -3.39 3.87
C GLY A 169 -34.12 -3.10 2.61
N THR A 170 -33.71 -2.10 1.83
CA THR A 170 -34.36 -1.75 0.56
C THR A 170 -34.40 -2.95 -0.38
N LEU A 171 -33.27 -3.64 -0.59
CA LEU A 171 -33.22 -4.78 -1.52
C LEU A 171 -34.05 -5.97 -1.04
N LEU A 172 -33.88 -6.37 0.23
CA LEU A 172 -34.62 -7.49 0.82
C LEU A 172 -36.12 -7.23 0.82
N PHE A 173 -36.54 -6.03 1.18
CA PHE A 173 -37.94 -5.65 1.29
C PHE A 173 -38.65 -5.68 -0.07
N HIS A 174 -38.00 -5.20 -1.13
CA HIS A 174 -38.56 -5.26 -2.48
C HIS A 174 -38.63 -6.69 -3.02
N PHE A 175 -37.64 -7.53 -2.70
CA PHE A 175 -37.66 -8.95 -3.08
C PHE A 175 -38.77 -9.72 -2.35
N GLN A 176 -38.92 -9.48 -1.04
CA GLN A 176 -39.92 -10.15 -0.23
C GLN A 176 -41.34 -9.67 -0.52
N LEU A 177 -41.58 -8.37 -0.74
CA LEU A 177 -42.93 -7.89 -1.06
C LEU A 177 -43.40 -8.27 -2.47
N ARG A 178 -42.49 -8.54 -3.42
CA ARG A 178 -42.81 -8.81 -4.85
C ARG A 178 -43.68 -7.71 -5.50
N VAL A 179 -43.56 -6.48 -5.04
CA VAL A 179 -44.30 -5.33 -5.58
C VAL A 179 -43.32 -4.38 -6.27
N LEU A 180 -43.28 -4.40 -7.60
CA LEU A 180 -42.49 -3.48 -8.44
C LEU A 180 -43.30 -2.22 -8.73
N ASN A 181 -43.25 -1.24 -7.83
CA ASN A 181 -43.86 0.08 -8.01
C ASN A 181 -42.82 1.12 -8.47
N LEU A 182 -43.26 2.23 -9.06
CA LEU A 182 -42.37 3.36 -9.40
C LEU A 182 -41.58 3.88 -8.18
N LEU A 183 -42.18 3.87 -6.99
CA LEU A 183 -41.53 4.21 -5.73
C LEU A 183 -40.37 3.25 -5.40
N ALA A 184 -40.55 1.96 -5.66
CA ALA A 184 -39.53 0.94 -5.43
C ALA A 184 -38.29 1.16 -6.28
N LEU A 185 -38.49 1.43 -7.57
CA LEU A 185 -37.40 1.72 -8.50
C LEU A 185 -36.64 2.98 -8.09
N PHE A 186 -37.34 4.02 -7.66
CA PHE A 186 -36.72 5.25 -7.16
C PHE A 186 -35.89 5.02 -5.89
N LEU A 187 -36.38 4.23 -4.94
CA LEU A 187 -35.67 3.90 -3.71
C LEU A 187 -34.38 3.11 -3.99
N VAL A 188 -34.44 2.11 -4.87
CA VAL A 188 -33.25 1.37 -5.30
C VAL A 188 -32.24 2.28 -6.00
N LEU A 189 -32.70 3.18 -6.89
CA LEU A 189 -31.82 4.13 -7.57
C LEU A 189 -31.11 5.08 -6.61
N ILE A 190 -31.81 5.60 -5.59
CA ILE A 190 -31.19 6.42 -4.55
C ILE A 190 -30.11 5.61 -3.83
N TRP A 191 -30.41 4.38 -3.41
CA TRP A 191 -29.48 3.59 -2.61
C TRP A 191 -28.25 3.09 -3.39
N ILE A 192 -28.30 3.02 -4.72
CA ILE A 192 -27.12 2.74 -5.57
C ILE A 192 -26.04 3.81 -5.39
N PHE A 193 -26.39 5.06 -5.12
CA PHE A 193 -25.40 6.13 -4.94
C PHE A 193 -24.54 5.98 -3.68
N SER A 194 -24.96 5.17 -2.69
CA SER A 194 -24.14 4.87 -1.51
C SER A 194 -22.85 4.12 -1.86
N PRO A 195 -22.89 2.89 -2.45
CA PRO A 195 -21.68 2.20 -2.88
C PRO A 195 -20.98 2.92 -4.03
N LEU A 196 -21.72 3.57 -4.94
CA LEU A 196 -21.11 4.28 -6.07
C LEU A 196 -20.26 5.46 -5.63
N GLY A 197 -20.73 6.27 -4.67
CA GLY A 197 -19.99 7.39 -4.13
C GLY A 197 -18.73 6.95 -3.36
N GLY A 198 -18.82 5.90 -2.54
CA GLY A 198 -17.66 5.34 -1.83
C GLY A 198 -16.60 4.72 -2.75
N GLN A 199 -17.01 4.07 -3.84
CA GLN A 199 -16.07 3.49 -4.81
C GLN A 199 -15.48 4.53 -5.77
N SER A 200 -16.25 5.54 -6.17
CA SER A 200 -15.78 6.58 -7.09
C SER A 200 -14.69 7.46 -6.49
N ILE A 201 -14.73 7.76 -5.19
CA ILE A 201 -13.65 8.51 -4.52
C ILE A 201 -12.31 7.78 -4.52
N LEU A 202 -12.30 6.45 -4.35
CA LEU A 202 -11.08 5.64 -4.41
C LEU A 202 -10.47 5.61 -5.81
N ARG A 203 -11.28 5.82 -6.85
CA ARG A 203 -10.89 5.71 -8.27
C ARG A 203 -10.78 7.05 -8.99
N MET A 204 -11.06 8.17 -8.32
CA MET A 204 -11.00 9.47 -8.97
C MET A 204 -9.57 9.94 -9.21
N LEU A 205 -8.60 9.53 -8.36
CA LEU A 205 -7.21 9.96 -8.41
C LEU A 205 -6.30 8.78 -8.80
N GLU A 206 -5.74 8.84 -10.00
CA GLU A 206 -4.79 7.87 -10.54
C GLU A 206 -3.42 8.51 -10.75
N THR A 207 -2.37 7.69 -10.86
CA THR A 207 -1.01 8.14 -11.20
C THR A 207 -0.70 7.77 -12.64
N ARG A 208 -0.20 8.73 -13.43
CA ARG A 208 0.21 8.50 -14.82
C ARG A 208 1.63 8.98 -15.02
N SER A 209 2.44 8.22 -15.75
CA SER A 209 3.76 8.69 -16.18
C SER A 209 3.63 9.65 -17.36
N ARG A 210 4.28 10.81 -17.25
CA ARG A 210 4.42 11.80 -18.31
C ARG A 210 5.90 12.02 -18.56
N THR A 211 6.31 11.99 -19.83
CA THR A 211 7.70 12.33 -20.18
C THR A 211 7.83 13.84 -20.26
N VAL A 212 8.74 14.42 -19.48
CA VAL A 212 9.09 15.84 -19.53
C VAL A 212 10.47 15.99 -20.14
N ALA A 213 10.61 16.91 -21.09
CA ALA A 213 11.89 17.28 -21.68
C ALA A 213 12.46 18.48 -20.92
N GLN A 214 13.69 18.35 -20.41
CA GLN A 214 14.42 19.45 -19.76
C GLN A 214 15.79 19.62 -20.43
N PRO A 215 16.24 20.87 -20.65
CA PRO A 215 17.56 21.12 -21.22
C PRO A 215 18.66 20.73 -20.24
N ALA A 216 19.67 20.02 -20.71
CA ALA A 216 20.90 19.74 -19.98
C ALA A 216 22.12 19.75 -20.92
N ASP A 217 23.31 19.91 -20.34
CA ASP A 217 24.55 19.91 -21.11
C ASP A 217 25.20 18.53 -21.06
N VAL A 218 25.48 17.96 -22.24
CA VAL A 218 26.30 16.76 -22.38
C VAL A 218 27.66 17.15 -22.94
N VAL A 219 28.73 16.58 -22.37
CA VAL A 219 30.10 16.88 -22.76
C VAL A 219 30.78 15.62 -23.26
N TYR A 220 31.42 15.70 -24.43
CA TYR A 220 32.19 14.58 -24.99
C TYR A 220 33.61 15.01 -25.37
N PHE A 221 34.54 14.05 -25.40
CA PHE A 221 35.94 14.30 -25.77
C PHE A 221 36.09 14.54 -27.27
N ASN A 222 36.84 15.58 -27.67
CA ASN A 222 37.09 15.85 -29.08
C ASN A 222 38.15 14.88 -29.65
N THR A 223 37.77 14.03 -30.61
CA THR A 223 38.69 13.04 -31.22
C THR A 223 39.76 13.65 -32.11
N ASP A 224 39.60 14.90 -32.53
CA ASP A 224 40.62 15.64 -33.30
C ASP A 224 41.71 16.26 -32.41
N ALA A 225 41.67 16.02 -31.09
CA ALA A 225 42.70 16.45 -30.16
C ALA A 225 44.13 16.10 -30.61
N GLN A 226 45.10 16.95 -30.28
CA GLN A 226 46.51 16.63 -30.48
C GLN A 226 46.89 15.38 -29.68
N SER A 227 47.55 14.41 -30.32
CA SER A 227 48.14 13.28 -29.61
C SER A 227 49.22 13.76 -28.65
N GLN A 228 49.19 13.28 -27.41
CA GLN A 228 50.19 13.67 -26.42
C GLN A 228 51.60 13.22 -26.81
N PHE A 229 51.72 12.19 -27.67
CA PHE A 229 53.00 11.76 -28.27
C PHE A 229 53.70 12.88 -29.04
N ALA A 230 52.95 13.81 -29.62
CA ALA A 230 53.54 14.94 -30.34
C ALA A 230 54.39 15.81 -29.40
N SER A 231 53.86 16.07 -28.19
CA SER A 231 54.46 16.96 -27.18
C SER A 231 55.66 16.38 -26.42
N TRP A 232 55.92 15.08 -26.56
CA TRP A 232 56.95 14.40 -25.77
C TRP A 232 58.37 14.68 -26.29
N SER A 233 59.30 14.86 -25.36
CA SER A 233 60.73 15.07 -25.65
C SER A 233 61.58 14.02 -24.95
N ASP A 234 62.48 13.38 -25.70
CA ASP A 234 63.38 12.33 -25.17
C ASP A 234 64.82 12.84 -24.98
N VAL A 235 65.05 14.17 -25.04
CA VAL A 235 66.38 14.80 -24.92
C VAL A 235 67.03 14.70 -23.54
N SER A 236 66.26 14.45 -22.47
CA SER A 236 66.79 14.34 -21.10
C SER A 236 66.41 13.02 -20.45
N PRO A 237 67.25 12.46 -19.54
CA PRO A 237 66.90 11.23 -18.83
C PRO A 237 65.59 11.33 -18.03
N THR A 238 65.28 12.51 -17.49
CA THR A 238 64.06 12.77 -16.72
C THR A 238 62.82 12.81 -17.61
N SER A 239 62.89 13.51 -18.75
CA SER A 239 61.78 13.56 -19.71
C SER A 239 61.52 12.19 -20.34
N ASN A 240 62.58 11.44 -20.68
CA ASN A 240 62.46 10.06 -21.13
C ASN A 240 61.79 9.15 -20.08
N ALA A 241 62.21 9.21 -18.82
CA ALA A 241 61.59 8.42 -17.75
C ALA A 241 60.10 8.77 -17.54
N TYR A 242 59.75 10.05 -17.67
CA TYR A 242 58.36 10.53 -17.62
C TYR A 242 57.51 9.96 -18.77
N ASN A 243 58.04 9.99 -20.00
CA ASN A 243 57.37 9.45 -21.19
C ASN A 243 57.19 7.93 -21.09
N VAL A 244 58.21 7.20 -20.60
CA VAL A 244 58.14 5.75 -20.37
C VAL A 244 57.03 5.39 -19.38
N ASN A 245 56.87 6.15 -18.28
CA ASN A 245 55.79 5.92 -17.32
C ASN A 245 54.41 6.09 -17.99
N ARG A 246 54.18 7.18 -18.71
CA ARG A 246 52.89 7.42 -19.40
C ARG A 246 52.62 6.41 -20.49
N MET A 247 53.66 5.99 -21.22
CA MET A 247 53.56 4.93 -22.21
C MET A 247 53.15 3.59 -21.58
N SER A 248 53.59 3.30 -20.36
CA SER A 248 53.16 2.08 -19.65
C SER A 248 51.65 2.07 -19.38
N ILE A 249 51.05 3.24 -19.13
CA ILE A 249 49.59 3.39 -18.95
C ILE A 249 48.87 3.12 -20.29
N VAL A 250 49.32 3.76 -21.38
CA VAL A 250 48.75 3.54 -22.71
C VAL A 250 48.82 2.07 -23.12
N ASN A 251 49.96 1.41 -22.90
CA ASN A 251 50.14 0.00 -23.20
C ASN A 251 49.24 -0.89 -22.34
N ALA A 252 49.11 -0.61 -21.04
CA ALA A 252 48.21 -1.36 -20.16
C ALA A 252 46.74 -1.23 -20.60
N MET A 253 46.31 -0.03 -20.98
CA MET A 253 44.96 0.24 -21.49
C MET A 253 44.71 -0.46 -22.83
N TYR A 254 45.65 -0.39 -23.76
CA TYR A 254 45.60 -1.10 -25.05
C TYR A 254 45.47 -2.62 -24.86
N ASN A 255 46.31 -3.19 -23.98
CA ASN A 255 46.25 -4.62 -23.65
C ASN A 255 44.91 -5.01 -23.00
N ALA A 256 44.35 -4.16 -22.12
CA ALA A 256 43.04 -4.41 -21.51
C ALA A 256 41.90 -4.45 -22.54
N LEU A 257 41.96 -3.61 -23.58
CA LEU A 257 40.96 -3.60 -24.66
C LEU A 257 41.04 -4.84 -25.54
N ILE A 258 42.25 -5.23 -25.97
CA ILE A 258 42.44 -6.42 -26.83
C ILE A 258 42.09 -7.71 -26.08
N LEU A 259 42.37 -7.78 -24.79
CA LEU A 259 42.07 -8.96 -23.97
C LEU A 259 40.65 -8.96 -23.41
N SER A 260 39.84 -7.94 -23.72
CA SER A 260 38.46 -7.86 -23.27
C SER A 260 37.61 -9.02 -23.84
N PRO A 261 36.56 -9.46 -23.13
CA PRO A 261 35.64 -10.50 -23.62
C PRO A 261 34.95 -10.11 -24.94
N ASP A 262 34.52 -11.10 -25.71
CA ASP A 262 33.89 -10.86 -27.02
C ASP A 262 32.65 -9.95 -26.93
N ALA A 263 31.86 -10.09 -25.85
CA ALA A 263 30.71 -9.23 -25.57
C ALA A 263 31.06 -7.74 -25.39
N VAL A 264 32.29 -7.42 -24.94
CA VAL A 264 32.77 -6.04 -24.82
C VAL A 264 33.34 -5.56 -26.16
N LYS A 265 34.05 -6.41 -26.90
CA LYS A 265 34.57 -6.08 -28.24
C LYS A 265 33.44 -5.78 -29.24
N SER A 266 32.33 -6.53 -29.20
CA SER A 266 31.15 -6.31 -30.04
C SER A 266 30.08 -5.39 -29.43
N GLY A 267 30.16 -5.06 -28.14
CA GLY A 267 29.19 -4.17 -27.47
C GLY A 267 29.25 -2.73 -27.98
N ALA A 268 28.26 -1.88 -27.66
CA ALA A 268 28.25 -0.46 -28.07
C ALA A 268 29.21 0.44 -27.26
N MET A 269 29.72 -0.07 -26.14
CA MET A 269 30.63 0.64 -25.24
C MET A 269 31.89 -0.17 -24.95
N ASP A 270 32.96 0.51 -24.57
CA ASP A 270 34.21 -0.13 -24.15
C ASP A 270 34.19 -0.58 -22.68
N VAL A 271 35.30 -1.15 -22.20
CA VAL A 271 35.45 -1.61 -20.80
C VAL A 271 35.20 -0.50 -19.77
N TRP A 272 35.48 0.76 -20.12
CA TRP A 272 35.30 1.94 -19.25
C TRP A 272 33.94 2.63 -19.45
N GLY A 273 33.10 2.15 -20.38
CA GLY A 273 31.75 2.65 -20.64
C GLY A 273 31.71 3.87 -21.57
N ASN A 274 32.79 4.09 -22.32
CA ASN A 274 32.83 5.11 -23.36
C ASN A 274 32.14 4.59 -24.62
N VAL A 275 31.57 5.50 -25.41
CA VAL A 275 30.73 5.15 -26.58
C VAL A 275 31.62 4.78 -27.76
N LYS A 276 31.54 3.55 -28.26
CA LYS A 276 32.30 3.15 -29.45
C LYS A 276 31.60 3.64 -30.71
N ILE A 277 32.40 4.11 -31.66
CA ILE A 277 31.92 4.66 -32.93
C ILE A 277 31.90 3.53 -33.97
N PRO A 278 30.74 3.20 -34.55
CA PRO A 278 30.69 2.25 -35.67
C PRO A 278 31.43 2.79 -36.88
N ALA A 279 32.04 1.89 -37.65
CA ALA A 279 32.68 2.23 -38.91
C ALA A 279 31.61 2.40 -39.99
N LEU A 280 31.43 3.63 -40.51
CA LEU A 280 30.41 3.92 -41.52
C LEU A 280 30.60 3.07 -42.80
N SER A 281 31.84 2.72 -43.14
CA SER A 281 32.18 1.90 -44.31
C SER A 281 31.71 0.45 -44.21
N SER A 282 31.29 -0.04 -43.04
CA SER A 282 30.86 -1.44 -42.89
C SER A 282 29.39 -1.66 -43.28
N TYR A 283 28.54 -0.63 -43.19
CA TYR A 283 27.09 -0.76 -43.36
C TYR A 283 26.44 0.37 -44.18
N GLY A 284 27.13 1.49 -44.35
CA GLY A 284 26.60 2.69 -45.01
C GLY A 284 27.44 3.13 -46.21
N ASP A 285 26.96 4.15 -46.91
CA ASP A 285 27.65 4.80 -48.01
C ASP A 285 28.27 6.13 -47.53
N SER A 286 29.59 6.25 -47.65
CA SER A 286 30.32 7.47 -47.32
C SER A 286 30.01 8.65 -48.25
N GLY A 287 29.44 8.39 -49.45
CA GLY A 287 29.00 9.43 -50.38
C GLY A 287 27.63 10.03 -50.04
N ASN A 288 26.87 9.40 -49.14
CA ASN A 288 25.54 9.86 -48.76
C ASN A 288 25.60 10.76 -47.51
N SER A 289 25.22 12.04 -47.67
CA SER A 289 25.19 13.03 -46.59
C SER A 289 24.02 12.87 -45.60
N ASP A 290 23.04 12.01 -45.92
CA ASP A 290 21.87 11.78 -45.06
C ASP A 290 22.18 10.87 -43.87
N TRP A 291 21.33 10.91 -42.85
CA TRP A 291 21.44 10.04 -41.68
C TRP A 291 21.13 8.58 -42.03
N GLN A 292 22.08 7.70 -41.75
CA GLN A 292 22.02 6.27 -42.01
C GLN A 292 21.90 5.52 -40.68
N SER A 293 20.92 4.64 -40.53
CA SER A 293 20.68 3.89 -39.29
C SER A 293 21.75 2.83 -39.07
N VAL A 294 22.29 2.76 -37.85
CA VAL A 294 23.25 1.72 -37.47
C VAL A 294 22.50 0.39 -37.33
N PRO A 295 22.98 -0.72 -37.93
CA PRO A 295 22.38 -2.04 -37.76
C PRO A 295 22.26 -2.43 -36.29
N GLN A 296 21.13 -3.06 -35.92
CA GLN A 296 20.92 -3.54 -34.54
C GLN A 296 21.62 -4.87 -34.26
N ASN A 297 21.95 -5.63 -35.31
CA ASN A 297 22.62 -6.94 -35.20
C ASN A 297 24.11 -6.78 -34.85
N ASP A 298 24.55 -7.46 -33.80
CA ASP A 298 25.97 -7.42 -33.36
C ASP A 298 26.94 -8.01 -34.39
N THR A 299 26.47 -8.84 -35.32
CA THR A 299 27.30 -9.45 -36.38
C THR A 299 27.59 -8.52 -37.55
N GLU A 300 26.78 -7.47 -37.74
CA GLU A 300 26.91 -6.49 -38.84
C GLU A 300 27.52 -5.17 -38.36
N ARG A 301 27.68 -4.99 -37.04
CA ARG A 301 28.18 -3.78 -36.43
C ARG A 301 29.69 -3.88 -36.18
N GLU A 302 30.44 -3.33 -37.11
CA GLU A 302 31.89 -3.14 -37.01
C GLU A 302 32.20 -1.77 -36.37
N PHE A 303 33.16 -1.71 -35.44
CA PHE A 303 33.56 -0.47 -34.75
C PHE A 303 34.92 0.02 -35.25
N SER A 304 35.09 1.32 -35.38
CA SER A 304 36.35 1.94 -35.85
C SER A 304 37.53 1.72 -34.88
N SER A 305 37.24 1.56 -33.59
CA SER A 305 38.21 1.37 -32.50
C SER A 305 37.63 0.51 -31.37
N LEU A 306 38.51 -0.09 -30.57
CA LEU A 306 38.14 -0.81 -29.35
C LEU A 306 37.86 0.11 -28.17
N VAL A 307 38.51 1.27 -28.13
CA VAL A 307 38.24 2.34 -27.16
C VAL A 307 37.13 3.24 -27.68
N GLY A 308 36.20 3.61 -26.80
CA GLY A 308 35.10 4.51 -27.12
C GLY A 308 35.40 5.95 -26.76
N VAL A 309 34.61 6.88 -27.30
CA VAL A 309 34.69 8.31 -26.98
C VAL A 309 34.08 8.58 -25.60
N PRO A 310 34.83 9.16 -24.65
CA PRO A 310 34.30 9.52 -23.34
C PRO A 310 33.20 10.57 -23.44
N VAL A 311 32.09 10.32 -22.72
CA VAL A 311 30.93 11.21 -22.62
C VAL A 311 30.59 11.37 -21.15
N THR A 312 30.37 12.59 -20.67
CA THR A 312 30.06 12.91 -19.27
C THR A 312 28.93 13.95 -19.18
N LYS A 313 28.52 14.27 -17.96
CA LYS A 313 27.34 15.12 -17.65
C LYS A 313 26.02 14.60 -18.25
N VAL A 314 25.93 13.30 -18.52
CA VAL A 314 24.65 12.67 -18.90
C VAL A 314 23.72 12.68 -17.70
N ALA A 315 22.65 13.46 -17.80
CA ALA A 315 21.59 13.56 -16.81
C ALA A 315 20.76 12.28 -16.72
N GLU A 316 19.99 12.15 -15.63
CA GLU A 316 19.06 11.03 -15.44
C GLU A 316 17.96 11.06 -16.52
N GLY A 317 17.63 9.89 -17.07
CA GLY A 317 16.68 9.73 -18.16
C GLY A 317 17.32 9.51 -19.53
N ASN A 318 16.53 9.73 -20.57
CA ASN A 318 16.89 9.43 -21.95
C ASN A 318 17.34 10.69 -22.67
N THR A 319 18.54 10.66 -23.26
CA THR A 319 19.13 11.76 -24.03
C THR A 319 19.52 11.28 -25.41
N THR A 320 19.42 12.19 -26.39
CA THR A 320 19.90 11.95 -27.76
C THR A 320 20.60 13.18 -28.26
N PHE A 321 21.83 13.04 -28.77
CA PHE A 321 22.64 14.15 -29.24
C PHE A 321 23.53 13.76 -30.41
N SER A 322 24.07 14.77 -31.11
CA SER A 322 25.01 14.58 -32.20
C SER A 322 26.43 14.77 -31.70
N LEU A 323 27.24 13.73 -31.87
CA LEU A 323 28.66 13.69 -31.56
C LEU A 323 29.44 13.62 -32.87
N GLU A 324 30.38 14.53 -33.07
CA GLU A 324 31.34 14.43 -34.17
C GLU A 324 32.58 13.66 -33.72
N SER A 325 33.06 12.77 -34.58
CA SER A 325 34.31 12.03 -34.37
C SER A 325 35.04 11.75 -35.68
N SER A 326 36.31 11.38 -35.55
CA SER A 326 37.16 10.99 -36.67
C SER A 326 37.95 9.71 -36.36
N TYR A 327 38.24 8.93 -37.40
CA TYR A 327 39.02 7.69 -37.29
C TYR A 327 39.77 7.38 -38.59
N ILE A 328 40.82 6.57 -38.51
CA ILE A 328 41.61 6.15 -39.67
C ILE A 328 40.98 4.90 -40.29
N HIS A 329 40.73 4.94 -41.59
CA HIS A 329 40.33 3.81 -42.41
C HIS A 329 41.54 3.28 -43.20
N LEU A 330 41.74 1.96 -43.16
CA LEU A 330 42.82 1.28 -43.86
C LEU A 330 42.28 0.33 -44.93
N GLU A 331 42.55 0.66 -46.19
CA GLU A 331 42.22 -0.19 -47.34
C GLU A 331 43.45 -1.01 -47.76
N CYS A 332 43.53 -2.25 -47.26
CA CYS A 332 44.70 -3.11 -47.46
C CYS A 332 44.59 -3.99 -48.73
N GLY A 333 45.72 -4.17 -49.40
CA GLY A 333 45.88 -5.11 -50.51
C GLY A 333 46.26 -6.52 -50.04
N ASN A 334 46.41 -7.43 -51.02
CA ASN A 334 46.86 -8.79 -50.77
C ASN A 334 48.24 -8.85 -50.12
N PHE A 335 48.45 -9.88 -49.29
CA PHE A 335 49.73 -10.14 -48.66
C PHE A 335 50.80 -10.58 -49.66
N SER A 336 52.03 -10.17 -49.39
CA SER A 336 53.24 -10.65 -50.07
C SER A 336 54.15 -11.30 -49.03
N VAL A 337 54.42 -12.59 -49.19
CA VAL A 337 55.28 -13.38 -48.29
C VAL A 337 56.65 -13.53 -48.92
N SER A 338 57.68 -13.05 -48.23
CA SER A 338 59.08 -13.35 -48.53
C SER A 338 59.50 -14.55 -47.68
N SER A 339 59.46 -15.73 -48.28
CA SER A 339 59.80 -16.99 -47.61
C SER A 339 61.24 -17.40 -47.87
N PHE A 340 61.80 -18.15 -46.91
CA PHE A 340 63.01 -18.90 -47.18
C PHE A 340 62.67 -20.09 -48.07
N SER A 341 63.41 -20.28 -49.15
CA SER A 341 63.24 -21.45 -50.02
C SER A 341 64.58 -22.11 -50.33
N TYR A 342 64.59 -23.44 -50.26
CA TYR A 342 65.69 -24.26 -50.74
C TYR A 342 65.21 -25.10 -51.91
N SER A 343 65.80 -24.89 -53.08
CA SER A 343 65.48 -25.67 -54.27
C SER A 343 66.72 -26.42 -54.75
N PRO A 344 66.65 -27.77 -54.85
CA PRO A 344 67.78 -28.57 -55.34
C PRO A 344 68.15 -28.14 -56.76
N GLY A 345 69.34 -27.55 -56.93
CA GLY A 345 69.88 -27.12 -58.23
C GLY A 345 69.83 -25.62 -58.51
N SER A 346 69.10 -24.81 -57.73
CA SER A 346 69.06 -23.34 -57.87
C SER A 346 69.57 -22.57 -56.63
N GLY A 347 69.88 -23.26 -55.54
CA GLY A 347 70.50 -22.69 -54.34
C GLY A 347 69.49 -22.31 -53.25
N THR A 348 69.99 -21.63 -52.22
CA THR A 348 69.19 -21.10 -51.09
C THR A 348 68.75 -19.68 -51.39
N THR A 349 67.44 -19.40 -51.31
CA THR A 349 66.88 -18.05 -51.34
C THR A 349 66.51 -17.65 -49.92
N PHE A 350 67.11 -16.57 -49.41
CA PHE A 350 66.82 -16.04 -48.07
C PHE A 350 65.65 -15.08 -48.12
N ALA A 351 64.81 -15.11 -47.08
CA ALA A 351 63.76 -14.12 -46.87
C ALA A 351 64.38 -12.73 -46.69
N THR A 352 63.79 -11.72 -47.31
CA THR A 352 64.28 -10.34 -47.30
C THR A 352 63.32 -9.44 -46.55
N GLU A 353 63.82 -8.79 -45.50
CA GLU A 353 63.12 -7.73 -44.78
C GLU A 353 63.13 -6.42 -45.59
N VAL A 354 62.03 -5.66 -45.57
CA VAL A 354 62.02 -4.27 -46.03
C VAL A 354 62.64 -3.39 -44.95
N GLN A 355 63.77 -2.74 -45.28
CA GLN A 355 64.40 -1.77 -44.39
C GLN A 355 63.72 -0.40 -44.51
N PHE A 356 63.27 0.12 -43.38
CA PHE A 356 62.68 1.44 -43.21
C PHE A 356 63.75 2.44 -42.80
N ASN A 357 63.56 3.70 -43.19
CA ASN A 357 64.44 4.77 -42.75
C ASN A 357 63.96 5.30 -41.38
N GLU A 358 64.82 5.12 -40.37
CA GLU A 358 64.56 5.56 -39.00
C GLU A 358 64.94 7.02 -38.77
N THR A 359 65.93 7.53 -39.50
CA THR A 359 66.62 8.80 -39.20
C THR A 359 65.81 10.06 -39.51
N SER A 360 64.72 9.94 -40.24
CA SER A 360 63.89 11.08 -40.69
C SER A 360 62.70 11.35 -39.76
N LEU A 361 62.21 10.34 -39.03
CA LEU A 361 61.22 10.53 -37.99
C LEU A 361 61.88 11.37 -36.89
N CYS A 362 61.16 12.30 -36.26
CA CYS A 362 61.70 13.24 -35.26
C CYS A 362 62.25 12.53 -34.00
N MET A 363 63.32 11.75 -34.12
CA MET A 363 63.85 10.87 -33.07
C MET A 363 64.76 11.62 -32.10
N SER A 364 65.21 12.85 -32.46
CA SER A 364 66.12 13.67 -31.67
C SER A 364 65.56 15.06 -31.33
N ASP A 365 64.23 15.18 -31.23
CA ASP A 365 63.44 16.44 -31.13
C ASP A 365 63.61 17.42 -32.30
N ARG A 366 64.67 17.28 -33.10
CA ARG A 366 64.80 17.81 -34.45
C ARG A 366 64.13 16.87 -35.45
N CYS A 367 63.22 17.43 -36.22
CA CYS A 367 62.62 16.77 -37.37
C CYS A 367 63.53 17.03 -38.59
N ASN A 368 63.56 16.09 -39.54
CA ASN A 368 64.22 16.30 -40.82
C ASN A 368 63.16 16.20 -41.92
N SER A 369 63.35 16.93 -43.02
CA SER A 369 62.49 16.80 -44.20
C SER A 369 62.43 15.34 -44.68
N VAL A 370 61.22 14.80 -44.76
CA VAL A 370 60.99 13.44 -45.27
C VAL A 370 60.79 13.51 -46.78
N ALA A 371 61.50 12.67 -47.54
CA ALA A 371 61.27 12.57 -48.98
C ALA A 371 59.97 11.79 -49.26
N ASN A 372 59.03 12.37 -50.00
CA ASN A 372 57.79 11.70 -50.39
C ASN A 372 58.08 10.40 -51.16
N GLY A 373 57.33 9.33 -50.83
CA GLY A 373 57.44 8.02 -51.47
C GLY A 373 58.52 7.12 -50.88
N THR A 374 59.14 7.49 -49.76
CA THR A 374 60.14 6.66 -49.07
C THR A 374 59.59 6.11 -47.75
N TRP A 375 59.78 4.82 -47.50
CA TRP A 375 59.28 4.17 -46.28
C TRP A 375 60.02 4.66 -45.03
N GLN A 376 59.30 5.37 -44.17
CA GLN A 376 59.77 5.80 -42.86
C GLN A 376 59.06 5.03 -41.76
N GLY A 377 59.80 4.51 -40.81
CA GLY A 377 59.27 3.63 -39.77
C GLY A 377 60.37 3.15 -38.83
N TRP A 378 60.00 2.38 -37.83
CA TRP A 378 60.94 1.70 -36.95
C TRP A 378 61.24 0.30 -37.50
N ASN A 379 62.51 -0.07 -37.68
CA ASN A 379 62.85 -1.41 -38.18
C ASN A 379 62.62 -2.49 -37.13
N LEU A 380 62.50 -3.72 -37.60
CA LEU A 380 62.67 -4.88 -36.74
C LEU A 380 64.15 -4.92 -36.38
N ARG A 381 64.50 -4.59 -35.13
CA ARG A 381 65.90 -4.66 -34.68
C ARG A 381 66.37 -6.12 -34.68
N LEU A 382 66.93 -6.54 -35.81
CA LEU A 382 67.64 -7.79 -36.00
C LEU A 382 69.10 -7.57 -35.65
N ASN A 383 69.47 -7.91 -34.41
CA ASN A 383 70.79 -8.49 -34.20
C ASN A 383 70.75 -9.38 -32.97
N GLY A 384 70.62 -10.68 -33.24
CA GLY A 384 71.12 -11.73 -32.37
C GLY A 384 72.65 -11.70 -32.27
N SER A 385 73.25 -10.55 -31.95
CA SER A 385 74.51 -10.59 -31.25
C SER A 385 74.17 -10.72 -29.78
N LEU A 386 74.46 -11.90 -29.22
CA LEU A 386 74.62 -12.08 -27.77
C LEU A 386 75.70 -11.15 -27.17
N ILE A 387 76.29 -10.24 -27.96
CA ILE A 387 77.21 -9.19 -27.54
C ILE A 387 76.96 -7.94 -28.40
N SER A 388 75.91 -7.18 -28.14
CA SER A 388 76.09 -5.73 -28.19
C SER A 388 76.40 -5.32 -26.76
N ASN A 389 77.65 -4.94 -26.50
CA ASN A 389 78.10 -4.38 -25.21
C ASN A 389 77.49 -3.00 -24.92
N ASP A 390 76.33 -2.72 -25.50
CA ASP A 390 75.59 -1.50 -25.25
C ASP A 390 74.48 -1.83 -24.25
N SER A 391 74.88 -1.99 -22.99
CA SER A 391 73.99 -2.16 -21.83
C SER A 391 72.99 -1.02 -21.66
N ASN A 392 73.05 0.01 -22.50
CA ASN A 392 72.21 1.20 -22.49
C ASN A 392 71.09 1.16 -23.55
N ASN A 393 71.06 0.17 -24.46
CA ASN A 393 70.04 0.11 -25.51
C ASN A 393 68.79 -0.63 -25.00
N GLN A 394 67.94 0.11 -24.29
CA GLN A 394 66.74 -0.38 -23.59
C GLN A 394 65.58 -0.77 -24.53
N ASP A 395 65.69 -0.47 -25.84
CA ASP A 395 64.67 -0.77 -26.85
C ASP A 395 64.87 -2.18 -27.45
N ARG A 396 64.14 -3.15 -26.90
CA ARG A 396 64.05 -4.53 -27.41
C ARG A 396 63.23 -4.59 -28.71
N GLY A 397 63.54 -5.51 -29.62
CA GLY A 397 62.82 -5.63 -30.92
C GLY A 397 61.37 -6.13 -30.78
N ALA A 398 60.55 -5.91 -31.82
CA ALA A 398 59.16 -6.35 -31.93
C ALA A 398 59.01 -7.45 -33.01
N GLY A 399 57.89 -8.19 -32.99
CA GLY A 399 57.57 -9.22 -33.99
C GLY A 399 57.01 -8.67 -35.31
N TRP A 400 56.62 -7.40 -35.33
CA TRP A 400 56.06 -6.71 -36.49
C TRP A 400 56.36 -5.21 -36.40
N ASN A 401 56.21 -4.49 -37.51
CA ASN A 401 56.45 -3.06 -37.60
C ASN A 401 55.60 -2.39 -38.70
N LEU A 402 55.59 -1.06 -38.65
CA LEU A 402 54.82 -0.20 -39.55
C LEU A 402 55.72 0.86 -40.18
N ALA A 403 55.46 1.19 -41.43
CA ALA A 403 56.06 2.33 -42.11
C ALA A 403 55.03 3.12 -42.93
N LEU A 404 55.28 4.40 -43.12
CA LEU A 404 54.52 5.28 -44.00
C LEU A 404 55.41 5.81 -45.12
N ASP A 405 54.83 6.06 -46.28
CA ASP A 405 55.53 6.59 -47.46
C ASP A 405 55.44 8.11 -47.61
N ASN A 406 54.46 8.75 -46.96
CA ASN A 406 54.16 10.16 -47.12
C ASN A 406 53.84 10.83 -45.78
N PHE A 407 54.35 12.04 -45.59
CA PHE A 407 54.18 12.85 -44.37
C PHE A 407 53.89 14.30 -44.74
N ILE A 408 53.33 15.05 -43.79
CA ILE A 408 53.18 16.49 -43.97
C ILE A 408 54.53 17.21 -43.96
N ASP A 409 54.54 18.43 -44.49
CA ASP A 409 55.72 19.30 -44.48
C ASP A 409 56.21 19.59 -43.05
N GLU A 410 57.53 19.63 -42.88
CA GLU A 410 58.23 19.87 -41.61
C GLU A 410 57.78 21.20 -40.95
N LEU A 411 57.34 22.17 -41.76
CA LEU A 411 56.82 23.44 -41.25
C LEU A 411 55.66 23.28 -40.26
N TRP A 412 54.78 22.32 -40.50
CA TRP A 412 53.54 22.13 -39.72
C TRP A 412 53.75 21.38 -38.39
N ILE A 413 54.97 20.90 -38.16
CA ILE A 413 55.40 20.20 -36.93
C ILE A 413 56.46 20.99 -36.14
N ASP A 414 56.87 22.17 -36.64
CA ASP A 414 57.86 23.05 -36.03
C ASP A 414 57.23 23.99 -34.99
N TYR A 415 57.57 23.79 -33.72
CA TYR A 415 57.07 24.61 -32.61
C TYR A 415 57.58 26.06 -32.64
N ASP A 416 58.81 26.29 -33.14
CA ASP A 416 59.36 27.65 -33.23
C ASP A 416 58.58 28.45 -34.27
N TRP A 417 58.18 27.82 -35.38
CA TRP A 417 57.34 28.45 -36.39
C TRP A 417 55.95 28.87 -35.85
N TYR A 418 55.29 28.02 -35.08
CA TYR A 418 53.99 28.34 -34.46
C TYR A 418 54.12 29.50 -33.47
N THR A 419 55.09 29.42 -32.57
CA THR A 419 55.30 30.44 -31.52
C THR A 419 55.67 31.80 -32.10
N GLN A 420 56.50 31.86 -33.14
CA GLN A 420 56.87 33.11 -33.83
C GLN A 420 55.66 33.82 -34.46
N ARG A 421 54.59 33.09 -34.79
CA ARG A 421 53.35 33.63 -35.38
C ARG A 421 52.24 33.88 -34.37
N GLY A 422 52.49 33.66 -33.09
CA GLY A 422 51.48 33.77 -32.04
C GLY A 422 50.39 32.69 -32.14
N LEU A 423 50.64 31.60 -32.88
CA LEU A 423 49.78 30.43 -32.93
C LEU A 423 50.03 29.56 -31.70
N LYS A 424 49.00 28.86 -31.23
CA LYS A 424 49.16 27.99 -30.07
C LYS A 424 49.80 26.66 -30.49
N VAL A 425 50.78 26.23 -29.72
CA VAL A 425 51.49 24.96 -29.96
C VAL A 425 50.56 23.74 -29.80
N GLU A 426 49.55 23.85 -28.94
CA GLU A 426 48.50 22.84 -28.73
C GLU A 426 47.63 22.57 -29.98
N ASP A 427 47.60 23.53 -30.91
CA ASP A 427 46.89 23.39 -32.17
C ASP A 427 47.70 22.66 -33.23
N SER A 428 49.03 22.52 -33.08
CA SER A 428 49.88 21.81 -34.04
C SER A 428 49.69 20.27 -33.99
N ASN A 429 50.32 19.54 -34.91
CA ASN A 429 50.39 18.07 -34.87
C ASN A 429 49.03 17.34 -34.82
N ARG A 430 48.00 17.92 -35.44
CA ARG A 430 46.67 17.32 -35.60
C ARG A 430 46.08 17.74 -36.97
N PRO A 431 45.25 16.90 -37.63
CA PRO A 431 44.68 17.21 -38.93
C PRO A 431 43.92 18.53 -38.98
N ASP A 432 43.18 18.87 -37.93
CA ASP A 432 42.33 20.07 -37.80
C ASP A 432 43.03 21.40 -38.16
N VAL A 433 44.36 21.49 -38.06
CA VAL A 433 45.16 22.63 -38.55
C VAL A 433 44.87 22.96 -40.01
N PHE A 434 44.58 21.97 -40.83
CA PHE A 434 44.34 22.13 -42.26
C PHE A 434 42.87 22.38 -42.62
N ALA A 435 41.94 22.39 -41.65
CA ALA A 435 40.51 22.50 -41.92
C ALA A 435 40.11 23.82 -42.62
N GLU A 436 40.82 24.92 -42.31
CA GLU A 436 40.56 26.25 -42.89
C GLU A 436 41.63 26.69 -43.91
N GLU A 437 42.67 25.87 -44.11
CA GLU A 437 43.80 26.20 -44.98
C GLU A 437 43.49 25.96 -46.45
N LYS A 438 43.88 26.92 -47.32
CA LYS A 438 43.60 26.86 -48.76
C LYS A 438 44.83 26.51 -49.56
N GLY A 439 44.65 25.68 -50.60
CA GLY A 439 45.75 25.29 -51.50
C GLY A 439 46.65 24.18 -50.94
N VAL A 440 46.19 23.47 -49.91
CA VAL A 440 46.85 22.27 -49.37
C VAL A 440 46.77 21.16 -50.41
N VAL A 441 47.93 20.63 -50.83
CA VAL A 441 48.01 19.47 -51.72
C VAL A 441 48.23 18.22 -50.86
N ALA A 442 47.16 17.47 -50.63
CA ALA A 442 47.21 16.24 -49.87
C ALA A 442 47.44 15.03 -50.81
N ASN A 443 48.63 14.45 -50.78
CA ASN A 443 48.92 13.22 -51.52
C ASN A 443 48.40 11.99 -50.74
N PRO A 444 47.93 10.92 -51.42
CA PRO A 444 47.53 9.69 -50.76
C PRO A 444 48.67 9.12 -49.91
N THR A 445 48.31 8.61 -48.73
CA THR A 445 49.26 8.04 -47.77
C THR A 445 49.10 6.51 -47.74
N THR A 446 50.20 5.78 -47.89
CA THR A 446 50.22 4.31 -47.81
C THR A 446 50.94 3.86 -46.55
N LEU A 447 50.29 2.98 -45.78
CA LEU A 447 50.86 2.26 -44.65
C LEU A 447 51.37 0.89 -45.09
N LEU A 448 52.64 0.60 -44.84
CA LEU A 448 53.23 -0.71 -45.01
C LEU A 448 53.26 -1.43 -43.66
N PHE A 449 52.55 -2.55 -43.60
CA PHE A 449 52.66 -3.52 -42.53
C PHE A 449 53.69 -4.57 -42.89
N GLN A 450 54.53 -4.94 -41.92
CA GLN A 450 55.48 -6.05 -42.04
C GLN A 450 55.49 -6.85 -40.73
N ALA A 451 55.35 -8.16 -40.83
CA ALA A 451 55.47 -9.10 -39.72
C ALA A 451 56.56 -10.13 -39.98
N LYS A 452 57.25 -10.53 -38.92
CA LYS A 452 58.24 -11.59 -38.92
C LYS A 452 57.61 -12.85 -38.34
N GLU A 453 57.47 -13.87 -39.18
CA GLU A 453 56.92 -15.16 -38.80
C GLU A 453 58.04 -16.20 -38.72
N GLN A 454 58.13 -16.94 -37.62
CA GLN A 454 59.17 -17.95 -37.43
C GLN A 454 58.58 -19.15 -36.67
N THR A 455 58.61 -20.32 -37.30
CA THR A 455 57.96 -21.53 -36.78
C THR A 455 58.76 -22.24 -35.69
N SER A 456 60.07 -21.97 -35.56
CA SER A 456 60.93 -22.47 -34.47
C SER A 456 62.16 -21.60 -34.27
N SER A 457 62.83 -21.70 -33.11
CA SER A 457 64.07 -20.95 -32.83
C SER A 457 65.22 -21.18 -33.82
N TYR A 458 65.16 -22.28 -34.59
CA TYR A 458 66.16 -22.65 -35.60
C TYR A 458 65.67 -22.45 -37.04
N ALA A 459 64.38 -22.18 -37.26
CA ALA A 459 63.84 -21.89 -38.58
C ALA A 459 64.28 -20.51 -39.04
N THR A 460 64.58 -20.35 -40.32
CA THR A 460 64.77 -19.04 -40.93
C THR A 460 63.46 -18.26 -40.90
N PRO A 461 63.45 -16.97 -40.50
CA PRO A 461 62.23 -16.18 -40.46
C PRO A 461 61.70 -15.91 -41.87
N GLU A 462 60.38 -15.87 -42.00
CA GLU A 462 59.66 -15.39 -43.17
C GLU A 462 59.10 -14.00 -42.88
N TYR A 463 58.95 -13.17 -43.91
CA TYR A 463 58.40 -11.82 -43.78
C TYR A 463 57.10 -11.69 -44.57
N THR A 464 56.02 -11.40 -43.85
CA THR A 464 54.70 -11.14 -44.42
C THR A 464 54.49 -9.64 -44.49
N THR A 465 54.17 -9.11 -45.68
CA THR A 465 53.94 -7.68 -45.89
C THR A 465 52.58 -7.41 -46.51
N SER A 466 51.96 -6.30 -46.13
CA SER A 466 50.74 -5.79 -46.78
C SER A 466 50.78 -4.27 -46.86
N ARG A 467 50.24 -3.71 -47.93
CA ARG A 467 50.16 -2.27 -48.17
C ARG A 467 48.72 -1.81 -48.04
N CYS A 468 48.51 -0.75 -47.27
CA CYS A 468 47.18 -0.23 -46.95
C CYS A 468 47.10 1.26 -47.25
N GLY A 469 46.11 1.67 -48.04
CA GLY A 469 45.78 3.10 -48.18
C GLY A 469 45.21 3.62 -46.86
N ALA A 470 45.81 4.68 -46.32
CA ALA A 470 45.41 5.28 -45.05
C ALA A 470 44.66 6.60 -45.29
N THR A 471 43.41 6.68 -44.82
CA THR A 471 42.56 7.86 -44.93
C THR A 471 41.91 8.18 -43.59
N GLN A 472 41.76 9.47 -43.26
CA GLN A 472 41.02 9.95 -42.10
C GLN A 472 39.56 10.15 -42.50
N LYS A 473 38.64 9.45 -41.83
CA LYS A 473 37.20 9.61 -42.01
C LYS A 473 36.62 10.45 -40.89
N TYR A 474 35.75 11.39 -41.26
CA TYR A 474 35.03 12.28 -40.34
C TYR A 474 33.55 11.95 -40.35
N VAL A 475 32.97 11.68 -39.19
CA VAL A 475 31.58 11.24 -39.06
C VAL A 475 30.84 12.02 -37.96
N GLU A 476 29.58 12.32 -38.24
CA GLU A 476 28.63 12.75 -37.22
C GLU A 476 27.78 11.55 -36.80
N SER A 477 27.74 11.29 -35.51
CA SER A 477 27.07 10.15 -34.89
C SER A 477 25.94 10.65 -33.99
N ARG A 478 24.71 10.18 -34.22
CA ARG A 478 23.60 10.34 -33.27
C ARG A 478 23.75 9.32 -32.17
N VAL A 479 24.06 9.79 -30.98
CA VAL A 479 24.24 8.98 -29.78
C VAL A 479 22.97 9.05 -28.95
N HIS A 480 22.45 7.89 -28.57
CA HIS A 480 21.41 7.75 -27.57
C HIS A 480 22.02 7.24 -26.27
N CYS A 481 21.83 7.99 -25.19
CA CYS A 481 22.25 7.61 -23.84
C CYS A 481 21.06 7.54 -22.89
N SER A 482 21.05 6.53 -22.03
CA SER A 482 20.09 6.38 -20.94
C SER A 482 20.82 6.23 -19.61
N ARG A 483 20.33 6.88 -18.56
CA ARG A 483 20.88 6.77 -17.21
C ARG A 483 19.78 6.69 -16.16
N ASP A 484 19.82 5.64 -15.34
CA ASP A 484 18.78 5.38 -14.33
C ASP A 484 18.95 6.23 -13.06
N SER A 485 20.18 6.58 -12.69
CA SER A 485 20.47 7.44 -11.54
C SER A 485 21.80 8.18 -11.70
N PRO A 486 22.05 9.28 -10.94
CA PRO A 486 23.31 10.02 -11.00
C PRO A 486 24.56 9.22 -10.65
N THR A 487 24.42 8.07 -9.97
CA THR A 487 25.52 7.16 -9.60
C THR A 487 25.57 5.89 -10.46
N ALA A 488 24.50 5.60 -11.22
CA ALA A 488 24.48 4.48 -12.14
C ALA A 488 25.40 4.74 -13.34
N ARG A 489 25.91 3.65 -13.92
CA ARG A 489 26.64 3.65 -15.19
C ARG A 489 25.67 4.05 -16.31
N GLN A 490 26.04 5.05 -17.11
CA GLN A 490 25.27 5.40 -18.30
C GLN A 490 25.36 4.29 -19.36
N ASN A 491 24.30 4.11 -20.13
CA ASN A 491 24.27 3.20 -21.27
C ASN A 491 24.08 4.01 -22.55
N CYS A 492 25.08 3.99 -23.41
CA CYS A 492 25.14 4.81 -24.60
C CYS A 492 25.39 3.98 -25.86
N SER A 493 24.72 4.32 -26.95
CA SER A 493 24.89 3.66 -28.25
C SER A 493 24.66 4.62 -29.40
N VAL A 494 25.34 4.39 -30.52
CA VAL A 494 25.12 5.14 -31.76
C VAL A 494 23.93 4.55 -32.50
N ILE A 495 22.92 5.37 -32.78
CA ILE A 495 21.68 4.96 -33.45
C ILE A 495 21.68 5.26 -34.95
N ALA A 496 22.39 6.30 -35.37
CA ALA A 496 22.54 6.68 -36.77
C ALA A 496 23.84 7.46 -36.98
N GLN A 497 24.42 7.40 -38.18
CA GLN A 497 25.61 8.17 -38.55
C GLN A 497 25.46 8.78 -39.94
N ARG A 498 26.31 9.77 -40.23
CA ARG A 498 26.53 10.34 -41.56
C ARG A 498 27.97 10.86 -41.67
N PRO A 499 28.51 11.08 -42.87
CA PRO A 499 29.74 11.85 -43.06
C PRO A 499 29.62 13.25 -42.44
N SER A 500 30.67 13.73 -41.76
CA SER A 500 30.64 15.05 -41.12
C SER A 500 30.39 16.16 -42.16
N GLN A 501 29.58 17.14 -41.80
CA GLN A 501 29.30 18.32 -42.64
C GLN A 501 30.08 19.55 -42.18
N LYS A 502 30.87 19.42 -41.11
CA LYS A 502 31.70 20.50 -40.59
C LYS A 502 33.01 20.61 -41.39
N PRO A 503 33.64 21.80 -41.42
CA PRO A 503 34.96 21.95 -42.02
C PRO A 503 35.97 21.02 -41.34
N HIS A 504 36.71 20.25 -42.13
CA HIS A 504 37.77 19.36 -41.67
C HIS A 504 38.89 19.29 -42.72
N ALA A 505 40.04 18.75 -42.34
CA ALA A 505 41.14 18.54 -43.27
C ALA A 505 40.79 17.53 -44.38
N ASP A 506 41.57 17.55 -45.46
CA ASP A 506 41.49 16.54 -46.51
C ASP A 506 41.66 15.13 -45.92
N GLU A 507 40.83 14.17 -46.33
CA GLU A 507 40.85 12.80 -45.82
C GLU A 507 42.21 12.09 -46.01
N ASN A 508 43.06 12.56 -46.93
CA ASN A 508 44.41 12.00 -47.12
C ASN A 508 45.40 12.44 -46.01
N ILE A 509 45.03 13.41 -45.17
CA ILE A 509 45.82 13.86 -44.01
C ILE A 509 45.24 13.23 -42.75
N SER A 510 45.95 12.23 -42.22
CA SER A 510 45.52 11.51 -41.02
C SER A 510 46.36 11.89 -39.79
N GLN A 511 45.94 11.44 -38.61
CA GLN A 511 46.75 11.52 -37.39
C GLN A 511 48.12 10.84 -37.54
N LEU A 512 48.27 9.89 -38.48
CA LEU A 512 49.54 9.21 -38.74
C LEU A 512 50.47 10.03 -39.65
N SER A 513 49.97 11.00 -40.41
CA SER A 513 50.74 11.82 -41.34
C SER A 513 51.72 12.78 -40.61
N PHE A 514 51.64 12.85 -39.28
CA PHE A 514 52.50 13.66 -38.41
C PHE A 514 53.66 12.82 -37.86
N THR A 515 54.90 13.18 -38.22
CA THR A 515 56.11 12.45 -37.82
C THR A 515 56.29 12.31 -36.30
N ARG A 516 55.94 13.35 -35.52
CA ARG A 516 56.02 13.32 -34.04
C ARG A 516 55.04 12.33 -33.40
N VAL A 517 53.91 12.06 -34.05
CA VAL A 517 52.93 11.05 -33.63
C VAL A 517 53.37 9.67 -34.12
N PHE A 518 53.66 9.56 -35.42
CA PHE A 518 53.98 8.29 -36.06
C PHE A 518 55.24 7.64 -35.52
N ARG A 519 56.25 8.41 -35.08
CA ARG A 519 57.47 7.84 -34.44
C ARG A 519 57.15 6.96 -33.23
N TYR A 520 56.11 7.28 -32.48
CA TYR A 520 55.69 6.47 -31.33
C TYR A 520 54.73 5.38 -31.77
N VAL A 521 53.85 5.62 -32.74
CA VAL A 521 52.98 4.58 -33.29
C VAL A 521 53.81 3.46 -33.93
N SER A 522 54.76 3.76 -34.83
CA SER A 522 55.57 2.75 -35.51
C SER A 522 56.51 1.98 -34.59
N ARG A 523 56.98 2.60 -33.50
CA ARG A 523 57.91 1.98 -32.52
C ARG A 523 57.20 1.28 -31.36
N LYS A 524 56.22 1.95 -30.72
CA LYS A 524 55.68 1.53 -29.42
C LYS A 524 54.40 0.72 -29.51
N LEU A 525 53.57 0.88 -30.55
CA LEU A 525 52.41 0.01 -30.76
C LEU A 525 52.83 -1.46 -30.95
N PRO A 526 53.80 -1.80 -31.82
CA PRO A 526 54.24 -3.19 -31.96
C PRO A 526 54.91 -3.76 -30.69
N GLN A 527 55.49 -2.90 -29.84
CA GLN A 527 56.09 -3.29 -28.57
C GLN A 527 55.07 -3.42 -27.43
N ALA A 528 53.82 -2.97 -27.60
CA ALA A 528 52.84 -2.87 -26.51
C ALA A 528 52.44 -4.25 -25.94
N THR A 529 52.39 -5.28 -26.79
CA THR A 529 51.97 -6.65 -26.47
C THR A 529 53.13 -7.60 -26.25
N ASN A 530 54.22 -7.49 -27.03
CA ASN A 530 55.39 -8.34 -26.88
C ASN A 530 56.70 -7.54 -26.97
N HIS A 531 57.47 -7.56 -25.88
CA HIS A 531 58.76 -6.85 -25.76
C HIS A 531 59.95 -7.73 -26.16
N PHE A 532 59.72 -8.99 -26.54
CA PHE A 532 60.76 -9.87 -27.04
C PHE A 532 60.51 -10.12 -28.52
N ALA A 533 61.49 -9.81 -29.36
CA ALA A 533 61.48 -10.04 -30.81
C ALA A 533 61.45 -11.53 -31.21
N SER A 534 61.01 -12.40 -30.30
CA SER A 534 60.84 -13.82 -30.51
C SER A 534 59.53 -14.10 -31.22
N SER A 535 59.64 -14.44 -32.49
CA SER A 535 58.56 -14.86 -33.38
C SER A 535 57.97 -16.26 -33.05
N TYR A 536 58.43 -16.93 -31.98
CA TYR A 536 57.87 -18.21 -31.50
C TYR A 536 56.80 -18.03 -30.40
N THR A 537 56.69 -16.85 -29.80
CA THR A 537 55.61 -16.52 -28.85
C THR A 537 54.53 -15.76 -29.58
N SER A 538 53.27 -16.13 -29.35
CA SER A 538 52.13 -15.50 -29.98
C SER A 538 52.00 -14.03 -29.52
N ASP A 539 52.25 -13.09 -30.43
CA ASP A 539 52.04 -11.67 -30.16
C ASP A 539 50.53 -11.41 -30.16
N ILE A 540 49.99 -10.92 -29.05
CA ILE A 540 48.55 -10.70 -28.86
C ILE A 540 47.98 -9.77 -29.96
N SER A 541 48.74 -8.77 -30.42
CA SER A 541 48.32 -7.89 -31.52
C SER A 541 48.22 -8.68 -32.84
N LEU A 542 49.18 -9.55 -33.13
CA LEU A 542 49.15 -10.38 -34.35
C LEU A 542 48.04 -11.45 -34.30
N ASN A 543 47.81 -12.06 -33.13
CA ASN A 543 46.69 -12.98 -32.95
C ASN A 543 45.36 -12.25 -33.19
N TYR A 544 45.23 -11.00 -32.73
CA TYR A 544 44.01 -10.22 -32.93
C TYR A 544 43.74 -9.97 -34.42
N LEU A 545 44.79 -9.72 -35.21
CA LEU A 545 44.69 -9.58 -36.65
C LEU A 545 44.18 -10.87 -37.30
N GLU A 546 44.63 -12.04 -36.86
CA GLU A 546 44.16 -13.36 -37.33
C GLU A 546 42.72 -13.67 -36.92
N ASN A 547 42.39 -13.50 -35.64
CA ASN A 547 41.04 -13.64 -35.13
C ASN A 547 40.86 -12.86 -33.81
N PRO A 548 39.94 -11.88 -33.75
CA PRO A 548 39.76 -11.05 -32.57
C PRO A 548 39.08 -11.77 -31.39
N SER A 549 38.63 -13.02 -31.55
CA SER A 549 37.95 -13.78 -30.48
C SER A 549 38.87 -13.98 -29.27
N SER A 550 38.29 -13.78 -28.09
CA SER A 550 38.91 -14.05 -26.78
C SER A 550 39.47 -15.47 -26.65
N ALA A 551 38.86 -16.46 -27.32
CA ALA A 551 39.38 -17.82 -27.36
C ALA A 551 40.77 -17.89 -28.02
N THR A 552 40.93 -17.26 -29.18
CA THR A 552 42.22 -17.19 -29.90
C THR A 552 43.28 -16.47 -29.07
N MET A 553 42.91 -15.39 -28.36
CA MET A 553 43.86 -14.61 -27.55
C MET A 553 44.49 -15.43 -26.42
N THR A 554 43.76 -16.41 -25.89
CA THR A 554 44.21 -17.24 -24.75
C THR A 554 44.78 -18.61 -25.16
N ALA A 555 44.48 -19.08 -26.37
CA ALA A 555 44.83 -20.42 -26.84
C ALA A 555 45.98 -20.44 -27.87
N ALA A 556 46.51 -19.28 -28.30
CA ALA A 556 47.53 -19.20 -29.35
C ALA A 556 48.87 -19.79 -28.89
N THR A 557 49.11 -21.05 -29.26
CA THR A 557 50.36 -21.81 -29.06
C THR A 557 51.29 -21.80 -30.29
N ALA A 558 50.85 -21.20 -31.39
CA ALA A 558 51.59 -21.06 -32.64
C ALA A 558 51.55 -19.60 -33.15
N PRO A 559 52.48 -19.19 -34.02
CA PRO A 559 52.40 -17.91 -34.73
C PRO A 559 51.15 -17.85 -35.62
N PRO A 560 50.52 -16.66 -35.76
CA PRO A 560 49.32 -16.51 -36.58
C PRO A 560 49.61 -16.61 -38.09
N GLU A 561 48.72 -17.23 -38.85
CA GLU A 561 48.85 -17.37 -40.32
C GLU A 561 48.27 -16.15 -41.03
N LEU A 562 49.00 -15.02 -41.00
CA LEU A 562 48.49 -13.73 -41.49
C LEU A 562 48.15 -13.73 -42.98
N ALA A 563 48.91 -14.48 -43.79
CA ALA A 563 48.73 -14.56 -45.23
C ALA A 563 47.36 -15.14 -45.67
N ASN A 564 46.66 -15.86 -44.79
CA ASN A 564 45.37 -16.48 -45.07
C ASN A 564 44.17 -15.57 -44.78
N ILE A 565 44.39 -14.38 -44.21
CA ILE A 565 43.33 -13.45 -43.83
C ILE A 565 42.86 -12.66 -45.06
N PRO A 566 41.54 -12.50 -45.29
CA PRO A 566 41.03 -11.61 -46.33
C PRO A 566 41.54 -10.16 -46.14
N PRO A 567 41.98 -9.46 -47.20
CA PRO A 567 42.55 -8.11 -47.07
C PRO A 567 41.62 -7.09 -46.41
N ARG A 568 40.30 -7.18 -46.64
CA ARG A 568 39.28 -6.35 -45.99
C ARG A 568 39.29 -6.54 -44.47
N ASP A 569 39.21 -7.79 -44.03
CA ASP A 569 39.15 -8.12 -42.60
C ASP A 569 40.45 -7.75 -41.90
N PHE A 570 41.59 -7.97 -42.56
CA PHE A 570 42.90 -7.55 -42.08
C PHE A 570 42.98 -6.03 -41.93
N GLY A 571 42.60 -5.27 -42.96
CA GLY A 571 42.64 -3.81 -42.93
C GLY A 571 41.74 -3.22 -41.86
N TYR A 572 40.54 -3.77 -41.70
CA TYR A 572 39.63 -3.40 -40.63
C TYR A 572 40.23 -3.66 -39.24
N ARG A 573 40.74 -4.87 -38.97
CA ARG A 573 41.33 -5.23 -37.66
C ARG A 573 42.60 -4.42 -37.36
N LEU A 574 43.44 -4.19 -38.37
CA LEU A 574 44.62 -3.32 -38.22
C LEU A 574 44.21 -1.89 -37.93
N ALA A 575 43.17 -1.37 -38.61
CA ALA A 575 42.62 -0.05 -38.33
C ALA A 575 42.09 0.04 -36.90
N GLN A 576 41.41 -1.00 -36.38
CA GLN A 576 40.96 -1.03 -34.99
C GLN A 576 42.12 -0.94 -34.00
N LEU A 577 43.23 -1.67 -34.21
CA LEU A 577 44.41 -1.60 -33.35
C LEU A 577 45.08 -0.22 -33.40
N VAL A 578 45.31 0.30 -34.60
CA VAL A 578 45.94 1.61 -34.83
C VAL A 578 45.09 2.74 -34.27
N ASN A 579 43.79 2.79 -34.59
CA ASN A 579 42.86 3.79 -34.06
C ASN A 579 42.79 3.73 -32.54
N SER A 580 42.76 2.53 -31.96
CA SER A 580 42.69 2.41 -30.50
C SER A 580 43.93 2.98 -29.82
N TYR A 581 45.11 2.70 -30.37
CA TYR A 581 46.36 3.18 -29.81
C TYR A 581 46.55 4.69 -30.00
N VAL A 582 46.22 5.21 -31.19
CA VAL A 582 46.24 6.65 -31.48
C VAL A 582 45.24 7.38 -30.59
N PHE A 583 44.01 6.87 -30.43
CA PHE A 583 43.02 7.52 -29.58
C PHE A 583 43.40 7.49 -28.10
N LEU A 584 43.98 6.39 -27.59
CA LEU A 584 44.55 6.37 -26.25
C LEU A 584 45.69 7.39 -26.09
N SER A 585 46.53 7.59 -27.11
CA SER A 585 47.58 8.61 -27.04
C SER A 585 47.04 10.05 -26.90
N GLN A 586 45.79 10.30 -27.32
CA GLN A 586 45.09 11.56 -27.12
C GLN A 586 44.42 11.59 -25.73
N ALA A 587 43.71 10.53 -25.36
CA ALA A 587 42.72 10.53 -24.28
C ALA A 587 43.02 9.64 -23.06
N PHE A 588 44.21 9.03 -22.92
CA PHE A 588 44.45 8.03 -21.86
C PHE A 588 44.21 8.53 -20.43
N SER A 589 44.36 9.83 -20.15
CA SER A 589 44.06 10.41 -18.83
C SER A 589 42.54 10.49 -18.55
N ASN A 590 41.73 10.48 -19.60
CA ASN A 590 40.30 10.78 -19.58
C ASN A 590 39.45 9.52 -19.84
N ALA A 591 39.97 8.60 -20.67
CA ALA A 591 39.30 7.37 -21.06
C ALA A 591 38.84 6.47 -19.90
N PRO A 592 39.58 6.34 -18.76
CA PRO A 592 39.09 5.54 -17.64
C PRO A 592 37.89 6.14 -16.89
N SER A 593 37.69 7.46 -17.00
CA SER A 593 36.74 8.21 -16.14
C SER A 593 35.38 8.46 -16.80
N GLY A 594 35.24 8.21 -18.11
CA GLY A 594 34.12 8.70 -18.91
C GLY A 594 32.73 8.28 -18.43
N SER A 595 32.54 7.00 -18.06
CA SER A 595 31.20 6.51 -17.70
C SER A 595 30.88 6.51 -16.20
N VAL A 596 31.88 6.67 -15.34
CA VAL A 596 31.76 6.43 -13.89
C VAL A 596 31.72 7.74 -13.12
N ASP A 597 32.41 8.77 -13.61
CA ASP A 597 32.44 10.09 -12.99
C ASP A 597 31.63 11.09 -13.81
N ALA A 598 30.43 11.41 -13.33
CA ALA A 598 29.52 12.38 -13.93
C ALA A 598 30.10 13.81 -13.96
N MET A 599 31.18 14.06 -13.20
CA MET A 599 31.87 15.34 -13.10
C MET A 599 33.25 15.33 -13.75
N ALA A 600 33.62 14.24 -14.44
CA ALA A 600 34.89 14.17 -15.15
C ALA A 600 35.00 15.35 -16.14
N SER A 601 36.08 16.10 -16.07
CA SER A 601 36.40 17.14 -17.03
C SER A 601 37.40 16.58 -18.04
N PHE A 602 37.11 16.72 -19.33
CA PHE A 602 38.04 16.37 -20.39
C PHE A 602 38.54 17.65 -21.05
N GLU A 603 39.77 17.64 -21.57
CA GLU A 603 40.29 18.71 -22.40
C GLU A 603 41.12 18.09 -23.52
N PRO A 604 40.88 18.44 -24.79
CA PRO A 604 39.78 19.28 -25.29
C PRO A 604 38.41 18.57 -25.23
N ASN A 605 37.34 19.34 -25.01
CA ASN A 605 35.96 18.85 -24.95
C ASN A 605 35.03 19.61 -25.90
N VAL A 606 33.88 19.01 -26.18
CA VAL A 606 32.76 19.65 -26.88
C VAL A 606 31.52 19.53 -26.01
N THR A 607 30.84 20.66 -25.79
CA THR A 607 29.59 20.72 -25.01
C THR A 607 28.40 20.87 -25.96
N VAL A 608 27.38 20.05 -25.78
CA VAL A 608 26.14 20.08 -26.56
C VAL A 608 24.96 20.18 -25.60
N VAL A 609 24.05 21.11 -25.89
CA VAL A 609 22.78 21.26 -25.16
C VAL A 609 21.79 20.23 -25.68
N VAL A 610 21.20 19.42 -24.79
CA VAL A 610 20.32 18.30 -25.11
C VAL A 610 19.02 18.35 -24.32
N ASP A 611 17.95 17.84 -24.90
CA ASP A 611 16.69 17.63 -24.19
C ASP A 611 16.69 16.26 -23.51
N VAL A 612 16.74 16.26 -22.19
CA VAL A 612 16.66 15.08 -21.33
C VAL A 612 15.20 14.73 -21.12
N LYS A 613 14.82 13.52 -21.52
CA LYS A 613 13.47 12.98 -21.36
C LYS A 613 13.42 12.15 -20.09
N THR A 614 12.85 12.71 -19.03
CA THR A 614 12.60 11.98 -17.77
C THR A 614 11.14 11.56 -17.65
N PRO A 615 10.86 10.30 -17.26
CA PRO A 615 9.52 9.92 -16.85
C PRO A 615 9.22 10.52 -15.48
N VAL A 616 8.30 11.48 -15.41
CA VAL A 616 7.79 12.01 -14.14
C VAL A 616 6.39 11.48 -13.89
N GLU A 617 6.07 11.15 -12.65
CA GLU A 617 4.72 10.77 -12.28
C GLU A 617 3.87 12.03 -12.06
N VAL A 618 2.71 12.11 -12.72
CA VAL A 618 1.74 13.19 -12.58
C VAL A 618 0.40 12.64 -12.09
N PHE A 619 -0.34 13.46 -11.35
CA PHE A 619 -1.72 13.13 -11.00
C PHE A 619 -2.59 13.14 -12.26
N HIS A 620 -3.39 12.09 -12.42
CA HIS A 620 -4.37 11.95 -13.48
C HIS A 620 -5.75 11.72 -12.87
N ILE A 621 -6.71 12.55 -13.24
CA ILE A 621 -8.08 12.44 -12.73
C ILE A 621 -8.97 11.78 -13.77
N SER A 622 -9.59 10.67 -13.40
CA SER A 622 -10.57 10.03 -14.27
C SER A 622 -11.88 10.82 -14.29
N GLY A 623 -12.17 11.44 -15.44
CA GLY A 623 -13.38 12.25 -15.64
C GLY A 623 -14.69 11.51 -15.33
N ALA A 624 -14.75 10.21 -15.62
CA ALA A 624 -15.93 9.39 -15.34
C ALA A 624 -16.14 9.19 -13.83
N TRP A 625 -15.08 8.84 -13.10
CA TRP A 625 -15.17 8.59 -11.66
C TRP A 625 -15.45 9.86 -10.87
N ILE A 626 -14.81 10.98 -11.22
CA ILE A 626 -15.08 12.24 -10.52
C ILE A 626 -16.48 12.77 -10.81
N ALA A 627 -17.00 12.57 -12.03
CA ALA A 627 -18.39 12.91 -12.35
C ALA A 627 -19.39 12.08 -11.55
N LEU A 628 -19.15 10.76 -11.41
CA LEU A 628 -19.97 9.88 -10.58
C LEU A 628 -19.91 10.25 -9.09
N TYR A 629 -18.73 10.60 -8.59
CA TYR A 629 -18.56 11.07 -7.22
C TYR A 629 -19.32 12.38 -6.96
N MET A 630 -19.15 13.36 -7.84
CA MET A 630 -19.86 14.65 -7.79
C MET A 630 -21.38 14.46 -7.83
N LEU A 631 -21.87 13.61 -8.74
CA LEU A 631 -23.30 13.29 -8.84
C LEU A 631 -23.82 12.66 -7.54
N SER A 632 -23.07 11.72 -6.95
CA SER A 632 -23.43 11.08 -5.68
C SER A 632 -23.49 12.08 -4.53
N CYS A 633 -22.54 13.03 -4.48
CA CYS A 633 -22.51 14.09 -3.47
C CYS A 633 -23.69 15.07 -3.62
N VAL A 634 -24.08 15.41 -4.86
CA VAL A 634 -25.27 16.25 -5.13
C VAL A 634 -26.56 15.55 -4.69
N VAL A 635 -26.72 14.26 -5.00
CA VAL A 635 -27.87 13.47 -4.54
C VAL A 635 -27.95 13.44 -3.02
N LEU A 636 -26.80 13.25 -2.36
CA LEU A 636 -26.73 13.26 -0.90
C LEU A 636 -27.07 14.64 -0.29
N LEU A 637 -26.56 15.72 -0.89
CA LEU A 637 -26.88 17.10 -0.46
C LEU A 637 -28.37 17.41 -0.61
N LEU A 638 -28.97 17.03 -1.75
CA LEU A 638 -30.41 17.16 -1.96
C LEU A 638 -31.19 16.34 -0.92
N GLY A 639 -30.74 15.13 -0.61
CA GLY A 639 -31.32 14.30 0.45
C GLY A 639 -31.26 14.96 1.83
N GLY A 640 -30.12 15.58 2.18
CA GLY A 640 -29.93 16.33 3.42
C GLY A 640 -30.84 17.54 3.54
N VAL A 641 -30.91 18.36 2.48
CA VAL A 641 -31.81 19.53 2.42
C VAL A 641 -33.27 19.09 2.52
N MET A 642 -33.68 18.07 1.76
CA MET A 642 -35.05 17.54 1.82
C MET A 642 -35.38 16.97 3.21
N SER A 643 -34.43 16.32 3.88
CA SER A 643 -34.61 15.77 5.22
C SER A 643 -34.87 16.88 6.24
N ALA A 644 -34.07 17.95 6.20
CA ALA A 644 -34.25 19.12 7.07
C ALA A 644 -35.60 19.81 6.80
N VAL A 645 -35.92 20.04 5.52
CA VAL A 645 -37.18 20.65 5.11
C VAL A 645 -38.38 19.84 5.61
N VAL A 646 -38.42 18.54 5.35
CA VAL A 646 -39.55 17.69 5.78
C VAL A 646 -39.65 17.63 7.31
N THR A 647 -38.52 17.53 8.02
CA THR A 647 -38.50 17.55 9.50
C THR A 647 -39.20 18.79 10.06
N HIS A 648 -39.01 19.94 9.43
CA HIS A 648 -39.63 21.20 9.86
C HIS A 648 -41.10 21.38 9.43
N PHE A 649 -41.61 20.55 8.52
CA PHE A 649 -43.01 20.55 8.07
C PHE A 649 -43.89 19.50 8.75
N VAL A 650 -43.29 18.48 9.38
CA VAL A 650 -43.95 17.39 10.10
C VAL A 650 -44.27 17.83 11.54
N HIS A 651 -45.50 17.54 11.98
CA HIS A 651 -46.02 17.88 13.31
C HIS A 651 -46.27 16.63 14.20
N GLY A 652 -46.52 15.45 13.60
CA GLY A 652 -46.86 14.20 14.29
C GLY A 652 -45.67 13.50 14.96
N PRO A 653 -45.96 12.54 15.87
CA PRO A 653 -44.93 11.84 16.63
C PRO A 653 -44.09 10.90 15.74
N GLU A 654 -42.98 10.42 16.29
CA GLU A 654 -42.08 9.48 15.64
C GLU A 654 -42.68 8.07 15.57
N VAL A 655 -42.85 7.50 14.37
CA VAL A 655 -43.13 6.06 14.22
C VAL A 655 -41.84 5.29 14.51
N LEU A 656 -41.75 4.65 15.67
CA LEU A 656 -40.68 3.73 16.00
C LEU A 656 -40.97 2.37 15.34
N GLY A 657 -40.21 2.04 14.29
CA GLY A 657 -40.26 0.73 13.63
C GLY A 657 -41.09 0.66 12.34
N TYR A 658 -41.64 -0.53 12.07
CA TYR A 658 -42.52 -0.82 10.94
C TYR A 658 -43.95 -0.39 11.27
N ALA A 659 -44.70 0.09 10.28
CA ALA A 659 -46.08 0.53 10.52
C ALA A 659 -46.98 -0.65 10.93
N SER A 660 -46.66 -1.86 10.47
CA SER A 660 -47.37 -3.12 10.68
C SER A 660 -47.38 -3.54 12.14
N THR A 661 -46.31 -3.28 12.88
CA THR A 661 -46.28 -3.55 14.33
C THR A 661 -47.20 -2.58 15.07
N VAL A 662 -47.13 -1.28 14.74
CA VAL A 662 -47.97 -0.24 15.36
C VAL A 662 -49.46 -0.47 15.07
N VAL A 663 -49.79 -0.90 13.85
CA VAL A 663 -51.17 -1.20 13.45
C VAL A 663 -51.65 -2.51 14.06
N ARG A 664 -50.81 -3.55 14.18
CA ARG A 664 -51.16 -4.84 14.79
C ARG A 664 -51.64 -4.69 16.23
N ASP A 665 -51.00 -3.80 16.98
CA ASP A 665 -51.29 -3.58 18.40
C ASP A 665 -52.29 -2.41 18.61
N SER A 666 -52.81 -1.83 17.52
CA SER A 666 -53.78 -0.74 17.59
C SER A 666 -55.19 -1.25 17.88
N LYS A 667 -55.81 -0.71 18.93
CA LYS A 667 -57.23 -0.93 19.25
C LYS A 667 -58.20 -0.22 18.29
N PHE A 668 -57.69 0.60 17.38
CA PHE A 668 -58.45 1.44 16.44
C PHE A 668 -58.41 0.89 15.00
N MET A 669 -58.16 -0.42 14.87
CA MET A 669 -58.08 -1.14 13.61
C MET A 669 -58.70 -2.52 13.77
N ASP A 670 -59.76 -2.81 13.02
CA ASP A 670 -60.36 -4.15 12.96
C ASP A 670 -59.47 -5.11 12.17
N ILE A 671 -58.60 -5.82 12.88
CA ILE A 671 -57.69 -6.82 12.34
C ILE A 671 -58.25 -8.21 12.67
N SER A 672 -58.37 -9.08 11.67
CA SER A 672 -58.91 -10.43 11.87
C SER A 672 -58.05 -11.21 12.87
N THR A 673 -58.65 -12.12 13.66
CA THR A 673 -57.94 -12.93 14.66
C THR A 673 -56.83 -13.81 14.07
N ALA A 674 -56.86 -14.07 12.76
CA ALA A 674 -55.78 -14.74 12.02
C ALA A 674 -54.54 -13.86 11.81
N ALA A 675 -54.72 -12.54 11.71
CA ALA A 675 -53.65 -11.59 11.45
C ALA A 675 -52.78 -11.25 12.67
N GLY A 676 -53.27 -11.51 13.89
CA GLY A 676 -52.44 -11.48 15.11
C GLY A 676 -51.36 -12.58 15.15
N ARG A 677 -51.45 -13.61 14.29
CA ARG A 677 -50.45 -14.69 14.15
C ARG A 677 -49.60 -14.59 12.88
N MET A 678 -49.79 -13.55 12.07
CA MET A 678 -49.05 -13.37 10.82
C MET A 678 -47.72 -12.68 11.07
N ASP A 679 -46.70 -13.09 10.31
CA ASP A 679 -45.43 -12.37 10.23
C ASP A 679 -45.64 -10.96 9.65
N GLY A 680 -44.79 -10.00 10.02
CA GLY A 680 -44.96 -8.58 9.69
C GLY A 680 -45.07 -8.31 8.20
N ILE A 681 -44.38 -9.10 7.36
CA ILE A 681 -44.44 -8.95 5.90
C ILE A 681 -45.74 -9.49 5.30
N ASP A 682 -46.27 -10.59 5.85
CA ASP A 682 -47.54 -11.17 5.42
C ASP A 682 -48.71 -10.28 5.87
N LEU A 683 -48.63 -9.72 7.08
CA LEU A 683 -49.53 -8.70 7.59
C LEU A 683 -49.51 -7.44 6.71
N THR A 684 -48.33 -7.00 6.29
CA THR A 684 -48.16 -5.87 5.36
C THR A 684 -48.78 -6.18 3.99
N ARG A 685 -48.61 -7.38 3.44
CA ARG A 685 -49.25 -7.76 2.17
C ARG A 685 -50.77 -7.80 2.28
N MET A 686 -51.31 -8.24 3.42
CA MET A 686 -52.74 -8.26 3.68
C MET A 686 -53.32 -6.85 3.84
N LEU A 687 -52.62 -5.96 4.53
CA LEU A 687 -53.08 -4.59 4.83
C LEU A 687 -52.62 -3.54 3.81
N LYS A 688 -51.89 -3.92 2.75
CA LYS A 688 -51.21 -2.99 1.82
C LYS A 688 -52.09 -1.85 1.27
N ASP A 689 -53.37 -2.14 1.02
CA ASP A 689 -54.34 -1.21 0.42
C ASP A 689 -55.13 -0.41 1.46
N ARG A 690 -55.00 -0.73 2.75
CA ARG A 690 -55.64 0.01 3.84
C ARG A 690 -54.93 1.35 4.07
N ARG A 691 -55.70 2.42 4.23
CA ARG A 691 -55.19 3.76 4.53
C ARG A 691 -55.20 4.02 6.03
N VAL A 692 -54.06 4.41 6.56
CA VAL A 692 -53.85 4.65 8.00
C VAL A 692 -53.38 6.08 8.24
N ARG A 693 -53.74 6.65 9.39
CA ARG A 693 -53.42 8.02 9.80
C ARG A 693 -53.23 8.13 11.32
N TYR A 694 -52.48 9.14 11.77
CA TYR A 694 -52.46 9.56 13.17
C TYR A 694 -53.77 10.22 13.62
N GLY A 695 -54.18 9.96 14.86
CA GLY A 695 -55.27 10.65 15.54
C GLY A 695 -55.04 10.73 17.06
N TYR A 696 -55.70 11.67 17.72
CA TYR A 696 -55.70 11.73 19.20
C TYR A 696 -56.71 10.74 19.76
N THR A 697 -56.34 10.08 20.85
CA THR A 697 -57.21 9.19 21.63
C THR A 697 -57.91 9.97 22.74
N GLN A 698 -58.98 9.41 23.31
CA GLN A 698 -59.74 10.03 24.41
C GLN A 698 -59.02 9.99 25.78
N LEU A 699 -57.82 9.42 25.84
CA LEU A 699 -57.01 9.29 27.05
C LEU A 699 -55.94 10.38 27.09
N SER A 700 -55.69 10.97 28.26
CA SER A 700 -54.66 11.98 28.46
C SER A 700 -53.78 11.67 29.68
N VAL A 701 -52.52 12.06 29.59
CA VAL A 701 -51.54 12.05 30.70
C VAL A 701 -51.10 13.48 30.89
N GLU A 702 -51.22 14.06 32.10
CA GLU A 702 -50.88 15.48 32.35
C GLU A 702 -51.60 16.51 31.45
N ASN A 703 -52.83 16.25 31.00
CA ASN A 703 -53.52 17.05 29.97
C ASN A 703 -52.89 17.01 28.56
N ILE A 704 -52.00 16.05 28.27
CA ILE A 704 -51.49 15.78 26.92
C ILE A 704 -52.31 14.63 26.31
N PRO A 705 -53.06 14.85 25.22
CA PRO A 705 -53.83 13.78 24.59
C PRO A 705 -52.89 12.74 23.94
N LEU A 706 -53.11 11.45 24.25
CA LEU A 706 -52.34 10.33 23.71
C LEU A 706 -52.62 10.15 22.21
N VAL A 707 -51.60 9.83 21.41
CA VAL A 707 -51.70 9.68 19.95
C VAL A 707 -51.75 8.21 19.57
N GLY A 708 -52.69 7.84 18.67
CA GLY A 708 -52.85 6.48 18.13
C GLY A 708 -52.84 6.46 16.59
N VAL A 709 -52.69 5.27 16.01
CA VAL A 709 -52.78 5.03 14.56
C VAL A 709 -54.04 4.23 14.26
N GLY A 710 -54.92 4.76 13.41
CA GLY A 710 -56.21 4.14 13.08
C GLY A 710 -56.54 4.22 11.59
N SER A 711 -57.67 3.61 11.21
CA SER A 711 -58.22 3.72 9.86
C SER A 711 -58.51 5.19 9.54
N GLN A 712 -58.21 5.61 8.30
CA GLN A 712 -58.49 6.99 7.88
C GLN A 712 -59.99 7.34 7.99
N GLU A 713 -60.89 6.35 7.93
CA GLU A 713 -62.35 6.55 8.01
C GLU A 713 -62.87 6.69 9.46
N GLU A 714 -62.18 6.12 10.45
CA GLU A 714 -62.59 6.17 11.88
C GLU A 714 -61.97 7.35 12.65
N THR A 715 -60.85 7.88 12.16
CA THR A 715 -60.14 9.01 12.79
C THR A 715 -60.89 10.35 12.68
N ASP A 716 -61.90 10.47 11.80
CA ASP A 716 -62.81 11.64 11.70
C ASP A 716 -64.09 11.51 12.58
N VAL A 717 -64.35 10.37 13.24
CA VAL A 717 -65.67 10.06 13.88
C VAL A 717 -65.63 9.93 15.41
N ILE A 718 -64.48 10.12 16.07
CA ILE A 718 -64.35 9.98 17.54
C ILE A 718 -64.80 11.27 18.27
N LEU A 719 -66.10 11.58 18.24
CA LEU A 719 -66.79 12.54 19.12
C LEU A 719 -68.26 12.11 19.29
N ARG A 720 -68.56 11.28 20.31
CA ARG A 720 -69.80 11.32 21.12
C ARG A 720 -69.82 10.26 22.23
N PRO A 721 -70.51 10.54 23.36
CA PRO A 721 -70.36 9.84 24.63
C PRO A 721 -71.33 8.67 24.80
N CYS A 722 -70.90 7.59 25.44
CA CYS A 722 -71.80 6.55 25.96
C CYS A 722 -71.85 6.61 27.48
N VAL A 723 -73.02 7.01 27.97
CA VAL A 723 -73.50 7.01 29.35
C VAL A 723 -73.69 5.57 29.83
N VAL A 724 -73.22 5.24 31.04
CA VAL A 724 -73.69 4.07 31.79
C VAL A 724 -74.15 4.49 33.18
N HIS A 725 -75.38 4.11 33.47
CA HIS A 725 -76.19 4.35 34.66
C HIS A 725 -75.54 3.90 35.98
N MET A 726 -75.77 4.68 37.05
CA MET A 726 -75.67 4.20 38.43
C MET A 726 -77.03 3.69 38.95
N ASN A 727 -76.94 2.52 39.61
CA ASN A 727 -77.75 1.95 40.70
C ASN A 727 -79.26 1.61 40.50
N ASP A 728 -79.62 0.34 40.72
CA ASP A 728 -80.14 -0.12 42.03
C ASP A 728 -80.34 -1.67 42.14
N ILE A 729 -79.62 -2.24 43.12
CA ILE A 729 -79.99 -3.15 44.23
C ILE A 729 -80.86 -4.43 44.03
N ALA A 730 -80.25 -5.55 44.48
CA ALA A 730 -80.77 -6.73 45.22
C ALA A 730 -80.29 -8.03 44.54
N SER A 731 -79.67 -9.04 45.16
CA SER A 731 -79.39 -9.47 46.55
C SER A 731 -78.51 -10.73 46.37
N VAL A 732 -77.40 -11.00 47.07
CA VAL A 732 -77.33 -11.70 48.37
C VAL A 732 -75.84 -11.93 48.68
N SER A 733 -75.49 -11.73 49.97
CA SER A 733 -74.37 -12.26 50.77
C SER A 733 -72.90 -11.87 50.48
N GLY A 734 -72.31 -11.17 51.46
CA GLY A 734 -71.10 -11.67 52.14
C GLY A 734 -69.79 -10.88 52.00
N LEU A 735 -69.52 -10.02 52.98
CA LEU A 735 -68.23 -9.56 53.54
C LEU A 735 -67.11 -8.96 52.65
N GLU A 736 -66.78 -7.70 53.01
CA GLU A 736 -65.43 -7.11 53.20
C GLU A 736 -64.34 -7.40 52.18
N LEU A 737 -63.84 -6.36 51.46
CA LEU A 737 -62.40 -6.08 51.28
C LEU A 737 -62.02 -4.90 50.36
N GLN A 738 -61.37 -3.86 50.90
CA GLN A 738 -60.40 -3.00 50.20
C GLN A 738 -58.98 -3.63 50.32
N PRO A 739 -57.89 -3.06 49.78
CA PRO A 739 -57.67 -2.45 48.46
C PRO A 739 -56.42 -3.03 47.73
N GLN A 740 -56.23 -2.56 46.50
CA GLN A 740 -54.96 -2.32 45.78
C GLN A 740 -54.01 -3.47 45.39
N ASP A 741 -53.46 -3.29 44.19
CA ASP A 741 -52.25 -3.88 43.61
C ASP A 741 -52.33 -5.24 42.89
N GLN A 742 -52.30 -5.16 41.56
CA GLN A 742 -51.68 -6.19 40.72
C GLN A 742 -50.64 -5.48 39.85
N TYR A 743 -49.39 -5.81 40.14
CA TYR A 743 -48.18 -5.08 39.78
C TYR A 743 -47.64 -5.47 38.39
N GLY A 744 -47.09 -4.50 37.66
CA GLY A 744 -46.28 -4.70 36.45
C GLY A 744 -46.53 -3.63 35.39
N ALA A 745 -45.67 -2.61 35.34
CA ALA A 745 -45.70 -1.50 34.36
C ALA A 745 -44.35 -1.26 33.67
N TYR A 746 -43.43 -2.25 33.69
CA TYR A 746 -42.06 -2.07 33.20
C TYR A 746 -41.67 -3.13 32.17
N TYR A 747 -40.94 -2.71 31.12
CA TYR A 747 -40.19 -3.62 30.27
C TYR A 747 -39.00 -4.19 31.05
N ILE A 748 -38.68 -5.48 30.89
CA ILE A 748 -37.66 -6.16 31.71
C ILE A 748 -36.29 -5.47 31.71
N GLY A 749 -35.86 -4.89 30.58
CA GLY A 749 -34.61 -4.15 30.50
C GLY A 749 -34.65 -2.83 31.26
N GLU A 750 -35.79 -2.13 31.21
CA GLU A 750 -36.00 -0.91 31.99
C GLU A 750 -36.14 -1.22 33.48
N LEU A 751 -36.82 -2.30 33.83
CA LEU A 751 -36.93 -2.81 35.20
C LEU A 751 -35.54 -3.11 35.76
N VAL A 752 -34.71 -3.91 35.07
CA VAL A 752 -33.34 -4.24 35.53
C VAL A 752 -32.48 -2.98 35.65
N MET A 753 -32.47 -2.11 34.64
CA MET A 753 -31.67 -0.88 34.69
C MET A 753 -32.12 0.06 35.81
N ARG A 754 -33.43 0.20 36.06
CA ARG A 754 -33.93 0.95 37.21
C ARG A 754 -33.53 0.29 38.52
N THR A 755 -33.68 -1.02 38.66
CA THR A 755 -33.36 -1.72 39.89
C THR A 755 -31.87 -1.63 40.23
N ILE A 756 -30.97 -1.70 39.24
CA ILE A 756 -29.53 -1.46 39.42
C ILE A 756 -29.25 0.01 39.78
N GLN A 757 -29.88 0.96 39.10
CA GLN A 757 -29.71 2.40 39.40
C GLN A 757 -30.27 2.81 40.77
N HIS A 758 -31.34 2.14 41.22
CA HIS A 758 -31.99 2.36 42.51
C HIS A 758 -31.50 1.39 43.59
N GLY A 759 -30.41 0.65 43.38
CA GLY A 759 -29.90 -0.45 44.22
C GLY A 759 -29.53 -0.14 45.67
N LEU A 760 -30.04 0.96 46.24
CA LEU A 760 -30.28 1.22 47.66
C LEU A 760 -31.61 2.00 47.73
N SER A 761 -32.75 1.29 47.86
CA SER A 761 -34.08 1.93 47.93
C SER A 761 -34.44 2.54 49.29
N LEU A 762 -33.44 2.62 50.18
CA LEU A 762 -33.53 3.12 51.55
C LEU A 762 -32.88 4.52 51.65
N ASP A 763 -33.35 5.34 52.59
CA ASP A 763 -32.71 6.63 52.93
C ASP A 763 -31.23 6.38 53.26
N PRO A 764 -30.26 7.27 52.95
CA PRO A 764 -28.83 6.96 53.02
C PRO A 764 -28.36 6.43 54.38
N ASP A 765 -28.98 6.88 55.48
CA ASP A 765 -28.67 6.41 56.83
C ASP A 765 -29.15 4.96 57.07
N ASP A 766 -30.37 4.62 56.64
CA ASP A 766 -30.97 3.28 56.74
C ASP A 766 -30.27 2.27 55.81
N ALA A 767 -29.75 2.75 54.68
CA ALA A 767 -29.05 1.93 53.70
C ALA A 767 -27.70 1.43 54.23
N THR A 768 -26.94 2.28 54.95
CA THR A 768 -25.71 1.88 55.65
C THR A 768 -25.98 0.91 56.80
N GLU A 769 -27.05 1.12 57.59
CA GLU A 769 -27.40 0.20 58.68
C GLU A 769 -27.83 -1.18 58.15
N ALA A 770 -28.63 -1.20 57.08
CA ALA A 770 -29.04 -2.45 56.41
C ALA A 770 -27.84 -3.16 55.78
N GLN A 771 -26.90 -2.43 55.18
CA GLN A 771 -25.66 -2.96 54.62
C GLN A 771 -24.76 -3.58 55.70
N ASP A 772 -24.49 -2.87 56.79
CA ASP A 772 -23.66 -3.37 57.90
C ASP A 772 -24.30 -4.58 58.57
N LYS A 773 -25.63 -4.57 58.72
CA LYS A 773 -26.39 -5.69 59.29
C LYS A 773 -26.35 -6.90 58.37
N LEU A 774 -26.63 -6.75 57.07
CA LEU A 774 -26.56 -7.85 56.10
C LEU A 774 -25.15 -8.44 56.03
N LYS A 775 -24.13 -7.59 56.01
CA LYS A 775 -22.72 -8.00 56.04
C LYS A 775 -22.40 -8.85 57.28
N TYR A 776 -22.77 -8.38 58.48
CA TYR A 776 -22.48 -9.11 59.71
C TYR A 776 -23.22 -10.46 59.77
N THR A 777 -24.52 -10.46 59.41
CA THR A 777 -25.35 -11.67 59.39
C THR A 777 -24.84 -12.70 58.37
N LEU A 778 -24.41 -12.26 57.18
CA LEU A 778 -23.81 -13.15 56.19
C LEU A 778 -22.49 -13.75 56.69
N ILE A 779 -21.59 -12.94 57.25
CA ILE A 779 -20.28 -13.42 57.74
C ILE A 779 -20.45 -14.41 58.90
N GLU A 780 -21.42 -14.17 59.79
CA GLU A 780 -21.73 -15.08 60.90
C GLU A 780 -22.21 -16.45 60.38
N GLY A 781 -23.08 -16.47 59.36
CA GLY A 781 -23.68 -17.69 58.82
C GLY A 781 -22.88 -18.40 57.71
N ILE A 782 -21.90 -17.76 57.06
CA ILE A 782 -21.31 -18.29 55.80
C ILE A 782 -20.63 -19.65 55.96
N HIS A 783 -20.07 -19.93 57.14
CA HIS A 783 -19.40 -21.19 57.48
C HIS A 783 -20.24 -22.11 58.40
N GLU A 784 -21.41 -21.67 58.88
CA GLU A 784 -22.28 -22.47 59.72
C GLU A 784 -23.14 -23.42 58.88
N LEU A 785 -23.24 -24.69 59.30
CA LEU A 785 -24.08 -25.68 58.63
C LEU A 785 -25.56 -25.41 58.96
N TYR A 786 -26.38 -25.31 57.92
CA TYR A 786 -27.81 -25.11 58.10
C TYR A 786 -28.45 -26.36 58.71
N ASP A 787 -29.34 -26.16 59.69
CA ASP A 787 -30.10 -27.20 60.38
C ASP A 787 -31.57 -26.81 60.30
N ASN A 788 -32.38 -27.64 59.67
CA ASN A 788 -33.79 -27.36 59.44
C ASN A 788 -34.65 -27.50 60.71
N GLN A 789 -34.15 -28.18 61.74
CA GLN A 789 -34.83 -28.31 63.04
C GLN A 789 -34.49 -27.12 63.94
N SER A 790 -33.42 -26.40 63.65
CA SER A 790 -33.06 -25.16 64.33
C SER A 790 -33.94 -24.01 63.83
N GLN A 791 -34.93 -23.64 64.63
CA GLN A 791 -35.75 -22.46 64.35
C GLN A 791 -34.90 -21.17 64.27
N GLY A 792 -33.74 -21.13 64.95
CA GLY A 792 -32.79 -20.04 64.86
C GLY A 792 -32.16 -19.89 63.47
N HIS A 793 -31.78 -20.98 62.82
CA HIS A 793 -31.17 -20.94 61.47
C HIS A 793 -32.19 -20.50 60.43
N PHE A 794 -33.44 -20.95 60.56
CA PHE A 794 -34.51 -20.52 59.66
C PHE A 794 -34.83 -19.03 59.81
N VAL A 795 -34.87 -18.52 61.05
CA VAL A 795 -35.06 -17.07 61.31
C VAL A 795 -33.89 -16.27 60.76
N HIS A 796 -32.65 -16.74 60.92
CA HIS A 796 -31.46 -16.10 60.37
C HIS A 796 -31.51 -15.98 58.84
N ILE A 797 -31.92 -17.04 58.13
CA ILE A 797 -32.11 -16.99 56.67
C ILE A 797 -33.18 -15.98 56.26
N LEU A 798 -34.31 -15.96 56.97
CA LEU A 798 -35.39 -15.02 56.65
C LEU A 798 -34.96 -13.57 56.88
N GLU A 799 -34.14 -13.31 57.90
CA GLU A 799 -33.57 -11.99 58.16
C GLU A 799 -32.65 -11.55 57.01
N VAL A 800 -31.76 -12.44 56.54
CA VAL A 800 -30.89 -12.16 55.39
C VAL A 800 -31.70 -11.87 54.12
N VAL A 801 -32.69 -12.71 53.81
CA VAL A 801 -33.57 -12.53 52.64
C VAL A 801 -34.34 -11.21 52.70
N TRP A 802 -34.87 -10.87 53.87
CA TRP A 802 -35.60 -9.62 54.05
C TRP A 802 -34.71 -8.41 53.76
N ILE A 803 -33.47 -8.41 54.28
CA ILE A 803 -32.54 -7.30 54.03
C ILE A 803 -32.11 -7.25 52.55
N VAL A 804 -31.84 -8.39 51.92
CA VAL A 804 -31.51 -8.44 50.48
C VAL A 804 -32.63 -7.85 49.62
N ASP A 805 -33.88 -8.19 49.90
CA ASP A 805 -35.02 -7.66 49.15
C ASP A 805 -35.11 -6.14 49.30
N GLN A 806 -34.94 -5.60 50.50
CA GLN A 806 -34.94 -4.16 50.76
C GLN A 806 -33.79 -3.42 50.06
N CYS A 807 -32.58 -3.97 50.13
CA CYS A 807 -31.39 -3.35 49.55
C CYS A 807 -31.43 -3.37 48.02
N PHE A 808 -31.75 -4.51 47.42
CA PHE A 808 -31.52 -4.73 45.99
C PHE A 808 -32.78 -4.86 45.14
N LEU A 809 -33.91 -5.28 45.71
CA LEU A 809 -35.13 -5.62 44.96
C LEU A 809 -36.34 -4.76 45.39
N GLN A 810 -36.07 -3.57 45.90
CA GLN A 810 -37.06 -2.54 46.30
C GLN A 810 -38.00 -2.96 47.45
N GLY A 811 -37.76 -4.09 48.12
CA GLY A 811 -38.43 -4.48 49.36
C GLY A 811 -39.86 -5.01 49.22
N TRP A 812 -40.33 -5.24 47.99
CA TRP A 812 -41.72 -5.63 47.73
C TRP A 812 -41.99 -7.13 47.88
N LEU A 813 -40.97 -7.98 47.71
CA LEU A 813 -41.15 -9.43 47.76
C LEU A 813 -41.45 -9.92 49.18
N THR A 814 -40.81 -9.32 50.18
CA THR A 814 -40.82 -9.80 51.57
C THR A 814 -41.80 -9.05 52.46
N ARG A 815 -42.35 -7.91 52.00
CA ARG A 815 -43.32 -7.11 52.76
C ARG A 815 -44.66 -7.85 52.90
N ILE A 816 -45.17 -7.91 54.12
CA ILE A 816 -46.48 -8.51 54.43
C ILE A 816 -47.56 -7.49 54.08
N HIS A 817 -48.51 -7.89 53.24
CA HIS A 817 -49.65 -7.05 52.88
C HIS A 817 -50.87 -7.52 53.67
N ASP A 818 -51.46 -6.61 54.44
CA ASP A 818 -52.71 -6.88 55.16
C ASP A 818 -53.88 -6.68 54.20
N ARG A 819 -54.55 -7.77 53.85
CA ARG A 819 -55.82 -7.72 53.15
C ARG A 819 -56.95 -7.63 54.19
N LEU A 820 -57.87 -6.68 54.03
CA LEU A 820 -59.28 -6.84 54.39
C LEU A 820 -59.94 -8.16 54.94
N SER A 821 -59.55 -9.36 54.45
CA SER A 821 -60.08 -10.70 54.83
C SER A 821 -59.42 -11.25 56.08
N GLY A 822 -58.45 -10.53 56.66
CA GLY A 822 -57.67 -10.97 57.81
C GLY A 822 -56.58 -11.99 57.49
N GLN A 823 -56.34 -12.32 56.21
CA GLN A 823 -55.18 -13.12 55.81
C GLN A 823 -53.98 -12.23 55.49
N ARG A 824 -52.86 -12.52 56.15
CA ARG A 824 -51.54 -11.91 55.93
C ARG A 824 -50.78 -12.70 54.87
N LEU A 825 -50.46 -12.07 53.74
CA LEU A 825 -49.68 -12.70 52.67
C LEU A 825 -48.50 -11.79 52.27
N SER A 826 -47.30 -12.36 52.27
CA SER A 826 -46.12 -11.79 51.64
C SER A 826 -46.05 -12.25 50.19
N HIS A 827 -45.53 -11.40 49.30
CA HIS A 827 -45.23 -11.80 47.94
C HIS A 827 -44.00 -12.69 47.86
N LEU A 828 -43.53 -13.37 48.92
CA LEU A 828 -42.46 -14.38 48.95
C LEU A 828 -42.72 -15.30 50.15
N GLN A 829 -42.93 -16.58 49.86
CA GLN A 829 -43.02 -17.62 50.88
C GLN A 829 -41.84 -18.57 50.68
N ILE A 830 -41.01 -18.69 51.72
CA ILE A 830 -39.87 -19.60 51.75
C ILE A 830 -40.25 -20.80 52.60
N ALA A 831 -40.19 -21.98 52.01
CA ALA A 831 -40.33 -23.23 52.74
C ALA A 831 -39.10 -24.10 52.49
N VAL A 832 -38.38 -24.38 53.57
CA VAL A 832 -37.20 -25.26 53.58
C VAL A 832 -37.66 -26.63 54.09
N ARG A 833 -37.48 -27.69 53.30
CA ARG A 833 -37.99 -29.04 53.63
C ARG A 833 -36.90 -30.09 53.68
N ASP A 834 -37.08 -31.07 54.56
CA ASP A 834 -36.34 -32.35 54.57
C ASP A 834 -37.12 -33.43 53.83
N GLY A 835 -36.40 -34.28 53.12
CA GLY A 835 -36.96 -35.41 52.41
C GLY A 835 -37.59 -35.02 51.09
N ASN A 836 -36.92 -35.40 50.01
CA ASN A 836 -37.42 -35.29 48.66
C ASN A 836 -38.63 -36.22 48.42
N LYS A 837 -39.84 -35.79 48.80
CA LYS A 837 -41.10 -36.50 48.49
C LYS A 837 -41.84 -35.91 47.28
N ILE A 838 -41.36 -34.84 46.67
CA ILE A 838 -42.04 -34.12 45.58
C ILE A 838 -41.16 -33.98 44.32
N CYS A 839 -39.83 -34.13 44.43
CA CYS A 839 -38.86 -33.99 43.35
C CYS A 839 -38.27 -35.35 42.93
N GLU A 840 -39.10 -36.38 42.76
CA GLU A 840 -38.65 -37.70 42.28
C GLU A 840 -38.11 -37.64 40.83
N ASP A 841 -38.46 -36.60 40.06
CA ASP A 841 -38.09 -36.47 38.63
C ASP A 841 -37.29 -35.20 38.25
N SER A 842 -36.94 -34.31 39.19
CA SER A 842 -36.22 -33.06 38.89
C SER A 842 -34.95 -32.89 39.73
N CYS A 843 -33.77 -32.92 39.09
CA CYS A 843 -32.47 -32.74 39.77
C CYS A 843 -32.13 -31.26 40.07
N SER A 844 -33.07 -30.48 40.61
CA SER A 844 -32.82 -29.18 41.22
C SER A 844 -33.24 -29.21 42.69
N ASN A 845 -32.36 -28.76 43.59
CA ASN A 845 -32.58 -28.69 45.05
C ASN A 845 -33.58 -27.58 45.45
N PHE A 846 -34.31 -27.03 44.48
CA PHE A 846 -35.29 -25.98 44.67
C PHE A 846 -36.28 -25.99 43.51
N ARG A 847 -37.50 -25.54 43.76
CA ARG A 847 -38.58 -25.45 42.76
C ARG A 847 -39.42 -24.20 43.00
N VAL A 848 -39.71 -23.49 41.92
CA VAL A 848 -40.71 -22.42 41.89
C VAL A 848 -42.03 -23.03 41.41
N GLU A 849 -43.06 -23.02 42.25
CA GLU A 849 -44.41 -23.45 41.85
C GLU A 849 -45.33 -22.22 41.76
N LEU A 850 -46.05 -22.08 40.66
CA LEU A 850 -47.20 -21.19 40.57
C LEU A 850 -48.39 -21.93 41.15
N ARG A 851 -48.92 -21.44 42.29
CA ARG A 851 -50.16 -21.97 42.85
C ARG A 851 -51.30 -21.08 42.39
N ASP A 852 -52.25 -21.66 41.66
CA ASP A 852 -53.51 -21.00 41.33
C ASP A 852 -54.43 -21.05 42.55
N ASP A 853 -54.39 -20.01 43.36
CA ASP A 853 -55.46 -19.71 44.33
C ASP A 853 -56.28 -18.51 43.79
N ASP A 854 -57.48 -18.27 44.33
CA ASP A 854 -58.62 -17.50 43.76
C ASP A 854 -58.37 -16.06 43.24
N ILE A 855 -57.14 -15.53 43.23
CA ILE A 855 -56.80 -14.16 42.82
C ILE A 855 -55.63 -14.10 41.81
N GLY A 856 -55.26 -15.24 41.21
CA GLY A 856 -54.27 -15.32 40.13
C GLY A 856 -52.93 -15.92 40.57
N SER A 857 -52.19 -16.44 39.59
CA SER A 857 -51.04 -17.32 39.78
C SER A 857 -49.89 -16.63 40.56
N LEU A 858 -49.64 -17.05 41.80
CA LEU A 858 -48.54 -16.54 42.62
C LEU A 858 -47.41 -17.58 42.70
N PRO A 859 -46.16 -17.26 42.29
CA PRO A 859 -45.04 -18.20 42.38
C PRO A 859 -44.56 -18.36 43.84
N ILE A 860 -44.26 -19.56 44.33
CA ILE A 860 -43.73 -19.85 45.69
C ILE A 860 -42.35 -20.52 45.56
N VAL A 861 -41.39 -20.20 46.44
CA VAL A 861 -40.02 -20.77 46.42
C VAL A 861 -39.89 -21.89 47.45
N TYR A 862 -39.67 -23.12 46.97
CA TYR A 862 -39.34 -24.27 47.81
C TYR A 862 -37.86 -24.62 47.69
N ILE A 863 -37.19 -24.86 48.81
CA ILE A 863 -35.80 -25.33 48.85
C ILE A 863 -35.77 -26.69 49.54
N ASP A 864 -35.22 -27.68 48.83
CA ASP A 864 -35.00 -29.06 49.29
C ASP A 864 -33.50 -29.30 49.47
N ILE A 865 -33.08 -29.53 50.71
CA ILE A 865 -31.66 -29.51 51.07
C ILE A 865 -31.02 -30.91 51.04
N ASP A 866 -31.80 -31.96 50.77
CA ASP A 866 -31.40 -33.34 51.08
C ASP A 866 -30.62 -34.08 49.97
N THR A 867 -30.43 -33.46 48.79
CA THR A 867 -30.08 -34.20 47.56
C THR A 867 -28.59 -34.22 47.15
N ARG A 868 -27.62 -33.86 48.03
CA ARG A 868 -26.18 -34.27 48.03
C ARG A 868 -25.26 -33.24 48.71
N GLY A 869 -25.32 -33.09 50.03
CA GLY A 869 -24.24 -32.41 50.78
C GLY A 869 -24.69 -31.76 52.08
N THR A 870 -23.72 -31.45 52.95
CA THR A 870 -23.90 -30.56 54.10
C THR A 870 -23.86 -29.12 53.60
N TRP A 871 -24.97 -28.39 53.69
CA TRP A 871 -25.07 -27.02 53.17
C TRP A 871 -24.82 -26.01 54.28
N THR A 872 -23.98 -25.01 54.02
CA THR A 872 -23.86 -23.88 54.94
C THR A 872 -25.01 -22.89 54.71
N ILE A 873 -25.33 -22.09 55.73
CA ILE A 873 -26.32 -21.02 55.63
C ILE A 873 -25.99 -20.10 54.45
N GLY A 874 -24.72 -19.78 54.26
CA GLY A 874 -24.23 -19.01 53.10
C GLY A 874 -24.67 -19.60 51.75
N HIS A 875 -24.47 -20.91 51.52
CA HIS A 875 -24.89 -21.55 50.27
C HIS A 875 -26.41 -21.53 50.06
N VAL A 876 -27.20 -21.65 51.13
CA VAL A 876 -28.67 -21.57 51.04
C VAL A 876 -29.10 -20.16 50.67
N VAL A 877 -28.44 -19.13 51.21
CA VAL A 877 -28.70 -17.74 50.87
C VAL A 877 -28.34 -17.45 49.41
N GLU A 878 -27.20 -17.90 48.90
CA GLU A 878 -26.83 -17.69 47.48
C GLU A 878 -27.90 -18.21 46.52
N MET A 879 -28.45 -19.39 46.81
CA MET A 879 -29.55 -19.97 46.02
C MET A 879 -30.84 -19.16 46.15
N LEU A 880 -31.14 -18.64 47.35
CA LEU A 880 -32.30 -17.77 47.55
C LEU A 880 -32.19 -16.47 46.76
N ILE A 881 -31.02 -15.81 46.76
CA ILE A 881 -30.80 -14.56 46.02
C ILE A 881 -31.05 -14.79 44.52
N HIS A 882 -30.52 -15.87 43.96
CA HIS A 882 -30.73 -16.24 42.55
C HIS A 882 -32.23 -16.33 42.20
N GLU A 883 -33.00 -17.07 43.01
CA GLU A 883 -34.44 -17.26 42.78
C GLU A 883 -35.27 -16.00 43.04
N MET A 884 -34.88 -15.19 44.02
CA MET A 884 -35.53 -13.91 44.31
C MET A 884 -35.42 -12.96 43.12
N VAL A 885 -34.26 -12.89 42.45
CA VAL A 885 -34.09 -12.05 41.25
C VAL A 885 -34.98 -12.54 40.10
N HIS A 886 -35.03 -13.85 39.85
CA HIS A 886 -35.93 -14.39 38.82
C HIS A 886 -37.39 -14.04 39.10
N ARG A 887 -37.79 -14.17 40.36
CA ARG A 887 -39.16 -13.91 40.80
C ARG A 887 -39.54 -12.44 40.75
N TYR A 888 -38.62 -11.54 41.13
CA TYR A 888 -38.78 -10.11 40.97
C TYR A 888 -39.06 -9.75 39.51
N LEU A 889 -38.28 -10.29 38.57
CA LEU A 889 -38.49 -10.02 37.14
C LEU A 889 -39.79 -10.62 36.60
N MET A 890 -40.22 -11.79 37.10
CA MET A 890 -41.51 -12.40 36.71
C MET A 890 -42.71 -11.61 37.24
N LEU A 891 -42.65 -11.07 38.46
CA LEU A 891 -43.76 -10.36 39.10
C LEU A 891 -43.97 -8.96 38.51
N PHE A 892 -42.89 -8.26 38.15
CA PHE A 892 -42.95 -6.83 37.84
C PHE A 892 -42.78 -6.48 36.34
N SER A 893 -42.76 -7.48 35.44
CA SER A 893 -42.70 -7.25 33.98
C SER A 893 -44.04 -7.53 33.25
N CYS A 894 -44.36 -6.75 32.20
CA CYS A 894 -45.64 -6.89 31.46
C CYS A 894 -45.68 -8.08 30.48
N GLN A 895 -46.89 -8.61 30.23
CA GLN A 895 -47.19 -9.69 29.29
C GLN A 895 -46.88 -9.27 27.84
N GLY A 896 -45.84 -9.88 27.26
CA GLY A 896 -45.29 -9.54 25.94
C GLY A 896 -43.79 -9.82 25.80
N GLY A 897 -43.10 -10.04 26.92
CA GLY A 897 -41.67 -10.36 26.97
C GLY A 897 -41.32 -11.74 27.56
N PHE A 898 -42.29 -12.67 27.65
CA PHE A 898 -42.06 -14.03 28.16
C PHE A 898 -42.91 -15.04 27.38
N SER A 899 -42.39 -15.53 26.25
CA SER A 899 -42.93 -16.69 25.56
C SER A 899 -41.87 -17.78 25.43
N HIS A 900 -42.15 -18.93 26.06
CA HIS A 900 -41.62 -20.25 25.69
C HIS A 900 -40.09 -20.35 25.53
N GLU A 901 -39.35 -20.38 26.64
CA GLU A 901 -38.17 -21.22 26.85
C GLU A 901 -37.54 -20.97 28.24
N PHE A 902 -38.33 -21.14 29.30
CA PHE A 902 -37.78 -21.79 30.50
C PHE A 902 -37.90 -23.29 30.25
N GLY A 903 -37.11 -23.80 29.29
CA GLY A 903 -36.75 -25.20 29.30
C GLY A 903 -36.08 -25.45 30.65
N GLY A 904 -36.61 -26.41 31.40
CA GLY A 904 -36.27 -26.60 32.80
C GLY A 904 -34.77 -26.50 33.06
N CYS A 905 -34.41 -25.93 34.22
CA CYS A 905 -33.20 -26.36 34.90
C CYS A 905 -33.41 -27.81 35.38
N SER A 906 -33.58 -28.73 34.44
CA SER A 906 -33.41 -30.16 34.59
C SER A 906 -32.38 -30.57 33.53
N GLN A 907 -31.19 -30.91 33.96
CA GLN A 907 -30.74 -32.31 34.09
C GLN A 907 -29.70 -32.61 33.00
N TYR A 908 -28.56 -33.16 33.46
CA TYR A 908 -27.49 -33.75 32.65
C TYR A 908 -26.65 -32.80 31.78
N SER A 909 -25.79 -32.02 32.44
CA SER A 909 -24.36 -31.91 32.10
C SER A 909 -23.74 -30.90 33.06
N HIS A 910 -22.52 -31.14 33.53
CA HIS A 910 -21.72 -30.10 34.20
C HIS A 910 -21.60 -28.80 33.35
N ASP A 911 -21.88 -28.89 32.04
CA ASP A 911 -21.81 -27.82 31.03
C ASP A 911 -23.11 -27.02 30.76
N LYS A 912 -24.24 -27.25 31.45
CA LYS A 912 -25.51 -26.53 31.13
C LYS A 912 -26.19 -25.81 32.29
N ARG A 913 -25.40 -25.19 33.18
CA ARG A 913 -25.87 -24.16 34.13
C ARG A 913 -25.83 -22.74 33.54
N GLY A 914 -25.43 -22.57 32.28
CA GLY A 914 -25.18 -21.28 31.64
C GLY A 914 -26.26 -20.81 30.64
N ARG A 915 -27.56 -20.85 30.97
CA ARG A 915 -28.58 -20.22 30.10
C ARG A 915 -29.51 -19.28 30.86
N HIS A 916 -28.94 -18.20 31.38
CA HIS A 916 -29.70 -16.97 31.65
C HIS A 916 -29.57 -16.03 30.44
N ARG A 917 -30.64 -15.33 30.05
CA ARG A 917 -30.56 -14.20 29.09
C ARG A 917 -29.90 -12.98 29.77
N HIS A 918 -29.55 -11.97 28.97
CA HIS A 918 -28.75 -10.81 29.39
C HIS A 918 -29.23 -10.13 30.69
N TYR A 919 -30.53 -9.86 30.84
CA TYR A 919 -31.07 -9.06 31.95
C TYR A 919 -31.04 -9.74 33.34
N PRO A 920 -31.47 -11.01 33.52
CA PRO A 920 -31.27 -11.72 34.79
C PRO A 920 -29.79 -11.85 35.17
N ARG A 921 -28.88 -12.11 34.22
CA ARG A 921 -27.43 -12.16 34.49
C ARG A 921 -26.93 -10.83 35.03
N MET A 922 -27.34 -9.74 34.39
CA MET A 922 -26.91 -8.39 34.76
C MET A 922 -27.32 -8.03 36.19
N LEU A 923 -28.56 -8.37 36.58
CA LEU A 923 -29.05 -8.09 37.93
C LEU A 923 -28.42 -9.03 38.98
N ILE A 924 -28.28 -10.33 38.69
CA ILE A 924 -27.63 -11.30 39.59
C ILE A 924 -26.16 -10.92 39.82
N LYS A 925 -25.43 -10.60 38.75
CA LYS A 925 -24.03 -10.16 38.82
C LYS A 925 -23.90 -8.90 39.67
N HIS A 926 -24.77 -7.91 39.44
CA HIS A 926 -24.77 -6.69 40.24
C HIS A 926 -24.98 -6.95 41.75
N VAL A 927 -25.96 -7.79 42.12
CA VAL A 927 -26.21 -8.09 43.55
C VAL A 927 -25.02 -8.77 44.20
N PHE A 928 -24.46 -9.81 43.58
CA PHE A 928 -23.33 -10.54 44.18
C PHE A 928 -22.03 -9.73 44.19
N GLU A 929 -21.66 -9.05 43.11
CA GLU A 929 -20.45 -8.20 43.07
C GLU A 929 -20.54 -7.08 44.11
N THR A 930 -21.72 -6.47 44.27
CA THR A 930 -21.92 -5.43 45.29
C THR A 930 -21.69 -5.99 46.69
N ILE A 931 -22.18 -7.20 47.02
CA ILE A 931 -21.95 -7.83 48.33
C ILE A 931 -20.47 -8.22 48.52
N GLN A 932 -19.80 -8.73 47.48
CA GLN A 932 -18.38 -9.10 47.52
C GLN A 932 -17.46 -7.90 47.79
N GLU A 933 -17.82 -6.71 47.31
CA GLU A 933 -17.06 -5.47 47.55
C GLU A 933 -17.10 -5.00 49.01
N TRP A 934 -18.07 -5.46 49.81
CA TRP A 934 -18.25 -4.98 51.18
C TRP A 934 -17.25 -5.56 52.18
N ASP A 935 -16.75 -6.78 51.98
CA ASP A 935 -15.78 -7.43 52.87
C ASP A 935 -14.98 -8.55 52.19
N ASP A 936 -13.68 -8.64 52.50
CA ASP A 936 -12.79 -9.67 51.96
C ASP A 936 -13.23 -11.11 52.31
N THR A 937 -13.92 -11.32 53.44
CA THR A 937 -14.45 -12.65 53.82
C THR A 937 -15.61 -13.11 52.92
N LEU A 938 -16.33 -12.18 52.31
CA LEU A 938 -17.42 -12.43 51.37
C LEU A 938 -16.95 -12.45 49.92
N ARG A 939 -15.65 -12.27 49.66
CA ARG A 939 -15.09 -12.16 48.30
C ARG A 939 -15.45 -13.31 47.36
N PHE A 940 -15.65 -14.52 47.88
CA PHE A 940 -16.03 -15.70 47.10
C PHE A 940 -17.54 -16.02 47.13
N PHE A 941 -18.33 -15.20 47.84
CA PHE A 941 -19.77 -15.40 47.98
C PHE A 941 -20.48 -15.18 46.63
N GLY A 942 -21.18 -16.19 46.14
CA GLY A 942 -21.87 -16.14 44.84
C GLY A 942 -20.95 -16.28 43.61
N GLU A 943 -19.65 -16.55 43.79
CA GLU A 943 -18.67 -16.68 42.70
C GLU A 943 -19.11 -17.70 41.64
N VAL A 944 -19.72 -18.82 42.06
CA VAL A 944 -20.25 -19.86 41.17
C VAL A 944 -21.32 -19.35 40.20
N PHE A 945 -22.06 -18.30 40.57
CA PHE A 945 -23.09 -17.66 39.74
C PHE A 945 -22.51 -16.53 38.88
N ILE A 946 -21.42 -15.88 39.30
CA ILE A 946 -20.72 -14.83 38.55
C ILE A 946 -19.78 -15.42 37.48
N ASP A 947 -18.91 -16.37 37.83
CA ASP A 947 -17.89 -16.93 36.92
C ASP A 947 -18.50 -17.67 35.72
N ARG A 948 -19.68 -18.30 35.91
CA ARG A 948 -20.45 -18.89 34.82
C ARG A 948 -21.13 -17.84 33.92
N CYS A 949 -21.20 -16.58 34.34
CA CYS A 949 -21.68 -15.49 33.49
C CYS A 949 -20.60 -14.96 32.53
N ASP A 950 -19.32 -15.00 32.92
CA ASP A 950 -18.22 -14.41 32.14
C ASP A 950 -17.54 -15.39 31.15
N GLN A 951 -17.66 -16.72 31.34
CA GLN A 951 -17.04 -17.72 30.46
C GLN A 951 -17.73 -17.93 29.09
N ASP A 952 -18.96 -17.46 28.89
CA ASP A 952 -19.63 -17.46 27.57
C ASP A 952 -19.45 -16.11 26.81
N GLY A 953 -18.75 -15.14 27.41
CA GLY A 953 -18.65 -13.76 26.92
C GLY A 953 -17.72 -13.54 25.73
N GLN A 954 -16.98 -14.56 25.28
CA GLN A 954 -15.92 -14.37 24.27
C GLN A 954 -16.19 -14.99 22.90
N TYR A 955 -17.33 -15.69 22.72
CA TYR A 955 -17.75 -16.18 21.39
C TYR A 955 -19.17 -15.79 20.94
N ASP A 956 -20.01 -15.19 21.80
CA ASP A 956 -21.38 -14.76 21.41
C ASP A 956 -21.58 -13.23 21.26
N ALA A 957 -20.59 -12.40 21.58
CA ALA A 957 -20.69 -10.94 21.38
C ALA A 957 -20.62 -10.49 19.91
N LEU A 958 -20.36 -11.41 18.97
CA LEU A 958 -20.28 -11.14 17.52
C LEU A 958 -21.35 -11.86 16.70
N VAL A 959 -22.31 -12.56 17.32
CA VAL A 959 -23.40 -13.24 16.60
C VAL A 959 -24.80 -12.88 17.12
N ASP A 960 -24.97 -12.22 18.27
CA ASP A 960 -26.33 -11.87 18.78
C ASP A 960 -26.60 -10.36 18.99
N MET A 961 -25.99 -9.52 18.16
CA MET A 961 -26.53 -8.18 17.80
C MET A 961 -27.40 -8.28 16.53
N GLY A 962 -28.09 -9.41 16.39
CA GLY A 962 -28.91 -9.77 15.23
C GLY A 962 -30.36 -10.13 15.56
N ILE A 963 -30.73 -10.27 16.85
CA ILE A 963 -32.11 -10.56 17.27
C ILE A 963 -32.47 -9.72 18.50
N LEU A 964 -32.61 -8.41 18.29
CA LEU A 964 -33.49 -7.52 19.07
C LEU A 964 -33.95 -6.32 18.20
N TYR A 965 -34.18 -6.62 16.93
CA TYR A 965 -35.21 -6.02 16.09
C TYR A 965 -35.86 -7.17 15.30
N MET A 966 -36.67 -7.95 16.01
CA MET A 966 -37.76 -8.75 15.46
C MET A 966 -38.98 -8.59 16.35
#